data_AF-A0A7U2QS71-F1
#
_entry.id   AF-A0A7U2QS71-F1
#
_cell.length_a   1.000
_cell.length_b   1.000
_cell.length_c   1.000
_cell.angle_alpha   90.00
_cell.angle_beta   90.00
_cell.angle_gamma   90.00
#
_symmetry.space_group_name_H-M   'P 1'
#
loop_
_entity.id
_entity.type
_entity.pdbx_description
1 polymer ?
#
loop_
_entity_poly.entity_id
_entity_poly.type
_entity_poly.pdbx_seq_one_letter_code
_entity_poly.pdbx_strand_id
1 'polypeptide(L)'
;MSHYTREMLRFFDLKEIACMDCSLCYLYSRIYSLEQQVRKAGGQAQADVESAPLLDSTPNTDSIFRKALDAELEKICTFYQDKELEILKEVEDVIRDAEEYASEADGINVDPMSEHMTKTRTMSSGSRRRSGNGYHDFPLNPDRRRSSVTESAVDDDDDDADSDDEHLSVHSGRRLSHGAGSTNPDDGRTDYMGESGYMGDSRGWRSNRAQVEHFGDPKVLDLYNSGLSLKKRAVDAYVSLCGLKSYIQLNKTGFSKALKKYDKILDRSLRREYMNSTVSLAYPFTESTMSKVEADIRKIEKVYADVVTTGDLSLARRELRLHLREHVVWERNTVWREMIGIERKAQAANVGIRRTILGGDEDPAAARRQGDEQEISLTEFKTPLGVFHPPQWLCSLSFGTLVLVLAIFVTLLAVPIMDKPEQQNCLAMLIFVSLLWATEVIPLFVTSLLIPFLVVLLRIMKSEEKPYKRLGPKEATSAAFSAMWTPVIMLLLGGFTIAAALSKYDIARRMAMFVLSKAGSSPRVVLLTNMFVSMFLSMWISNVASPVLCYSIIQPLLRNLPPDSNFAKALVLGIALAANVGGAASPIASPQNIIALQNMHPSISWGTWFFVSLPVCIISILLIWGLLVFTFHPGRGTTLVPIRPVKDKFSGVQWFISIVTLSTIALWCGSHQLEHVFGDMGVIAIIPMVLFFGTGILNKEDFNNFLWTIIILAAGGLCLGKAVTSSGLLHTIANGITARVEHLSLYGVLIVFSVLILIMATFISHTVAALIILPLVRQIGVGMEDPHPNLLVMASALMCSVAMALPTSGFPNMTAIMTEVPQTGQRYLQVHHFFTRGIPASLMAWAVIITLGYALMYIAGL
;
A
#
# COMPACT_ATOMS: atom_id res chain seq x y z
N MET A 1 9.43 -25.73 31.66
CA MET A 1 8.33 -24.74 31.91
C MET A 1 8.27 -23.48 30.98
N SER A 2 8.88 -23.49 29.77
CA SER A 2 9.00 -22.29 28.89
C SER A 2 7.93 -22.14 27.77
N HIS A 3 6.96 -23.04 27.69
CA HIS A 3 5.95 -23.00 26.61
C HIS A 3 4.63 -22.32 27.03
N TYR A 4 4.23 -22.42 28.31
CA TYR A 4 3.00 -21.80 28.83
C TYR A 4 3.10 -20.26 28.97
N THR A 5 4.28 -19.71 29.26
CA THR A 5 4.52 -18.25 29.34
C THR A 5 4.65 -17.58 27.96
N ARG A 6 5.02 -18.32 26.92
CA ARG A 6 5.01 -17.84 25.52
C ARG A 6 3.60 -17.83 24.93
N GLU A 7 2.69 -18.65 25.44
CA GLU A 7 1.27 -18.61 25.06
C GLU A 7 0.47 -17.58 25.87
N MET A 8 0.83 -17.30 27.12
CA MET A 8 0.20 -16.23 27.90
C MET A 8 0.50 -14.83 27.35
N LEU A 9 1.64 -14.63 26.68
CA LEU A 9 2.00 -13.41 25.96
C LEU A 9 1.18 -13.19 24.66
N ARG A 10 0.26 -14.11 24.29
CA ARG A 10 -0.59 -14.00 23.10
C ARG A 10 -1.99 -13.40 23.37
N PHE A 11 -2.27 -12.91 24.57
CA PHE A 11 -3.64 -12.79 25.08
C PHE A 11 -4.21 -11.41 25.43
N PHE A 12 -3.52 -10.26 25.30
CA PHE A 12 -4.11 -8.95 25.71
C PHE A 12 -3.69 -7.72 24.86
N ASP A 13 -4.55 -6.68 24.90
CA ASP A 13 -4.71 -5.48 24.05
C ASP A 13 -3.44 -4.79 23.53
N LEU A 14 -3.42 -4.48 22.22
CA LEU A 14 -2.23 -4.02 21.50
C LEU A 14 -2.17 -2.50 21.24
N LYS A 15 -3.27 -1.74 21.43
CA LYS A 15 -3.20 -0.27 21.42
C LYS A 15 -2.42 0.31 22.60
N GLU A 16 -2.54 -0.31 23.76
CA GLU A 16 -1.78 0.04 24.96
C GLU A 16 -0.33 -0.46 24.89
N ILE A 17 -0.07 -1.55 24.15
CA ILE A 17 1.28 -2.08 23.88
C ILE A 17 2.07 -1.16 22.96
N ALA A 18 1.46 -0.32 22.11
CA ALA A 18 2.22 0.66 21.32
C ALA A 18 2.97 1.68 22.20
N CYS A 19 2.42 2.02 23.37
CA CYS A 19 3.12 2.80 24.39
C CYS A 19 4.28 1.99 24.99
N MET A 20 4.04 0.71 25.31
CA MET A 20 5.06 -0.20 25.86
C MET A 20 6.19 -0.48 24.87
N ASP A 21 5.93 -0.86 23.62
CA ASP A 21 6.97 -1.18 22.61
C ASP A 21 7.79 0.06 22.24
N CYS A 22 7.20 1.26 22.20
CA CYS A 22 7.95 2.48 21.95
C CYS A 22 8.90 2.81 23.13
N SER A 23 8.40 2.73 24.38
CA SER A 23 9.19 2.97 25.58
C SER A 23 10.24 1.87 25.84
N LEU A 24 9.90 0.59 25.63
CA LEU A 24 10.82 -0.55 25.80
C LEU A 24 11.88 -0.57 24.70
N CYS A 25 11.51 -0.27 23.44
CA CYS A 25 12.45 -0.18 22.33
C CYS A 25 13.34 1.05 22.46
N TYR A 26 12.81 2.18 22.94
CA TYR A 26 13.61 3.36 23.32
C TYR A 26 14.61 3.03 24.44
N LEU A 27 14.17 2.37 25.51
CA LEU A 27 15.01 1.92 26.61
C LEU A 27 16.07 0.91 26.12
N TYR A 28 15.70 -0.06 25.26
CA TYR A 28 16.65 -1.02 24.69
C TYR A 28 17.66 -0.35 23.77
N SER A 29 17.23 0.54 22.87
CA SER A 29 18.12 1.35 22.03
C SER A 29 19.11 2.14 22.89
N ARG A 30 18.65 2.70 24.01
CA ARG A 30 19.52 3.41 24.95
C ARG A 30 20.50 2.47 25.66
N ILE A 31 20.07 1.27 26.07
CA ILE A 31 20.95 0.23 26.64
C ILE A 31 22.07 -0.10 25.65
N TYR A 32 21.74 -0.34 24.36
CA TYR A 32 22.74 -0.61 23.32
C TYR A 32 23.67 0.59 23.08
N SER A 33 23.15 1.82 23.10
CA SER A 33 23.97 3.03 22.98
C SER A 33 24.95 3.20 24.14
N LEU A 34 24.54 2.85 25.36
CA LEU A 34 25.37 2.91 26.57
C LEU A 34 26.42 1.79 26.54
N GLU A 35 26.05 0.58 26.10
CA GLU A 35 27.00 -0.52 25.85
C GLU A 35 28.08 -0.09 24.84
N GLN A 36 27.68 0.55 23.73
CA GLN A 36 28.63 1.03 22.72
C GLN A 36 29.55 2.14 23.26
N GLN A 37 29.05 3.01 24.14
CA GLN A 37 29.86 4.03 24.82
C GLN A 37 30.87 3.40 25.79
N VAL A 38 30.47 2.39 26.56
CA VAL A 38 31.36 1.64 27.46
C VAL A 38 32.41 0.86 26.67
N ARG A 39 32.04 0.19 25.56
CA ARG A 39 32.99 -0.50 24.67
C ARG A 39 33.98 0.46 24.01
N LYS A 40 33.55 1.65 23.58
CA LYS A 40 34.44 2.68 23.00
C LYS A 40 35.41 3.24 24.04
N ALA A 41 34.96 3.46 25.27
CA ALA A 41 35.83 3.89 26.37
C ALA A 41 36.84 2.78 26.76
N GLY A 42 36.43 1.51 26.77
CA GLY A 42 37.32 0.37 27.00
C GLY A 42 38.34 0.13 25.88
N GLY A 43 37.98 0.39 24.61
CA GLY A 43 38.88 0.27 23.47
C GLY A 43 39.99 1.33 23.41
N GLN A 44 39.79 2.50 24.02
CA GLN A 44 40.82 3.53 24.13
C GLN A 44 41.85 3.24 25.24
N ALA A 45 41.50 2.44 26.25
CA ALA A 45 42.42 2.08 27.34
C ALA A 45 43.53 1.10 26.90
N GLN A 46 43.43 0.50 25.71
CA GLN A 46 44.41 -0.45 25.20
C GLN A 46 45.43 0.17 24.22
N ALA A 47 45.28 1.45 23.87
CA ALA A 47 46.12 2.11 22.87
C ALA A 47 47.13 3.14 23.43
N ASP A 48 46.93 3.71 24.62
CA ASP A 48 47.82 4.76 25.14
C ASP A 48 48.04 4.62 26.67
N VAL A 49 49.16 4.04 27.07
CA VAL A 49 49.54 3.83 28.49
C VAL A 49 50.30 5.04 29.10
N GLU A 50 50.54 6.12 28.37
CA GLU A 50 51.39 7.23 28.86
C GLU A 50 50.74 8.62 28.99
N SER A 51 49.42 8.78 28.82
CA SER A 51 48.79 10.11 28.97
C SER A 51 47.37 10.09 29.52
N ALA A 52 47.18 9.57 30.73
CA ALA A 52 45.94 9.75 31.47
C ALA A 52 46.19 10.55 32.76
N PRO A 53 45.70 11.80 32.88
CA PRO A 53 45.63 12.46 34.17
C PRO A 53 44.56 11.77 35.01
N LEU A 54 44.89 11.48 36.27
CA LEU A 54 44.04 10.91 37.31
C LEU A 54 42.76 11.75 37.53
N LEU A 55 41.71 11.47 36.76
CA LEU A 55 40.34 11.87 37.05
C LEU A 55 39.44 10.65 36.91
N ASP A 56 38.80 10.26 38.02
CA ASP A 56 37.70 9.30 38.11
C ASP A 56 36.50 9.78 37.27
N SER A 57 36.59 9.67 35.95
CA SER A 57 35.49 10.01 35.05
C SER A 57 35.11 8.83 34.17
N THR A 58 34.84 7.68 34.77
CA THR A 58 33.86 6.77 34.16
C THR A 58 32.53 7.51 34.12
N PRO A 59 31.90 7.73 32.95
CA PRO A 59 30.57 8.33 32.92
C PRO A 59 29.63 7.44 33.75
N ASN A 60 28.95 8.02 34.74
CA ASN A 60 27.94 7.31 35.56
C ASN A 60 26.77 6.89 34.67
N THR A 61 26.92 5.78 33.94
CA THR A 61 25.92 5.17 33.05
C THR A 61 24.60 4.94 33.75
N ASP A 62 24.65 4.67 35.04
CA ASP A 62 23.51 4.44 35.92
C ASP A 62 22.68 5.71 36.08
N SER A 63 23.31 6.88 36.16
CA SER A 63 22.60 8.16 36.27
C SER A 63 21.88 8.54 34.96
N ILE A 64 22.47 8.21 33.81
CA ILE A 64 21.88 8.49 32.49
C ILE A 64 20.70 7.56 32.24
N PHE A 65 20.84 6.28 32.60
CA PHE A 65 19.76 5.31 32.46
C PHE A 65 18.62 5.55 33.45
N ARG A 66 18.91 5.91 34.72
CA ARG A 66 17.88 6.33 35.70
C ARG A 66 17.05 7.52 35.18
N LYS A 67 17.68 8.57 34.64
CA LYS A 67 16.95 9.72 34.05
C LYS A 67 16.01 9.31 32.90
N ALA A 68 16.44 8.37 32.06
CA ALA A 68 15.60 7.87 30.97
C ALA A 68 14.43 7.02 31.50
N LEU A 69 14.67 6.19 32.51
CA LEU A 69 13.62 5.43 33.18
C LEU A 69 12.60 6.34 33.86
N ASP A 70 13.04 7.40 34.53
CA ASP A 70 12.17 8.37 35.19
C ASP A 70 11.28 9.11 34.18
N ALA A 71 11.86 9.53 33.04
CA ALA A 71 11.12 10.19 31.96
C ALA A 71 10.06 9.28 31.32
N GLU A 72 10.34 7.98 31.17
CA GLU A 72 9.35 7.01 30.67
C GLU A 72 8.30 6.68 31.73
N LEU A 73 8.69 6.59 33.00
CA LEU A 73 7.77 6.38 34.11
C LEU A 73 6.78 7.55 34.23
N GLU A 74 7.25 8.79 34.07
CA GLU A 74 6.40 9.98 34.09
C GLU A 74 5.35 9.95 32.97
N LYS A 75 5.75 9.62 31.73
CA LYS A 75 4.83 9.47 30.60
C LYS A 75 3.77 8.40 30.83
N ILE A 76 4.16 7.26 31.41
CA ILE A 76 3.23 6.17 31.74
C ILE A 76 2.25 6.63 32.82
N CYS A 77 2.73 7.36 33.84
CA CYS A 77 1.87 7.90 34.89
C CYS A 77 0.87 8.92 34.37
N THR A 78 1.30 9.88 33.53
CA THR A 78 0.41 10.90 32.97
C THR A 78 -0.63 10.28 32.05
N PHE A 79 -0.21 9.38 31.15
CA PHE A 79 -1.14 8.66 30.27
C PHE A 79 -2.16 7.83 31.06
N TYR A 80 -1.71 7.13 32.12
CA TYR A 80 -2.61 6.36 32.97
C TYR A 80 -3.64 7.25 33.67
N GLN A 81 -3.23 8.40 34.22
CA GLN A 81 -4.14 9.32 34.91
C GLN A 81 -5.20 9.89 33.95
N ASP A 82 -4.80 10.29 32.75
CA ASP A 82 -5.73 10.79 31.74
C ASP A 82 -6.75 9.71 31.33
N LYS A 83 -6.28 8.47 31.14
CA LYS A 83 -7.13 7.33 30.78
C LYS A 83 -8.01 6.84 31.91
N GLU A 84 -7.52 6.84 33.14
CA GLU A 84 -8.32 6.50 34.32
C GLU A 84 -9.50 7.47 34.45
N LEU A 85 -9.29 8.78 34.27
CA LEU A 85 -10.37 9.77 34.32
C LEU A 85 -11.41 9.59 33.20
N GLU A 86 -10.96 9.29 31.98
CA GLU A 86 -11.84 9.04 30.83
C GLU A 86 -12.72 7.80 31.06
N ILE A 87 -12.10 6.69 31.48
CA ILE A 87 -12.78 5.40 31.67
C ILE A 87 -13.70 5.44 32.89
N LEU A 88 -13.28 6.06 34.01
CA LEU A 88 -14.14 6.17 35.19
C LEU A 88 -15.40 6.98 34.91
N LYS A 89 -15.29 8.04 34.09
CA LYS A 89 -16.45 8.79 33.64
C LYS A 89 -17.41 7.94 32.80
N GLU A 90 -16.88 7.14 31.89
CA GLU A 90 -17.68 6.21 31.08
C GLU A 90 -18.39 5.16 31.95
N VAL A 91 -17.70 4.63 32.97
CA VAL A 91 -18.26 3.68 33.93
C VAL A 91 -19.39 4.32 34.75
N GLU A 92 -19.21 5.56 35.22
CA GLU A 92 -20.23 6.28 35.96
C GLU A 92 -21.47 6.59 35.10
N ASP A 93 -21.26 6.99 33.84
CA ASP A 93 -22.34 7.19 32.87
C ASP A 93 -23.09 5.87 32.57
N VAL A 94 -22.38 4.74 32.47
CA VAL A 94 -23.01 3.42 32.29
C VAL A 94 -23.83 3.01 33.50
N ILE A 95 -23.35 3.28 34.72
CA ILE A 95 -24.08 2.98 35.95
C ILE A 95 -25.34 3.84 36.04
N ARG A 96 -25.23 5.16 35.82
CA ARG A 96 -26.39 6.07 35.87
C ARG A 96 -27.47 5.65 34.87
N ASP A 97 -27.08 5.35 33.65
CA ASP A 97 -28.05 5.00 32.61
C ASP A 97 -28.63 3.58 32.84
N ALA A 98 -27.93 2.71 33.57
CA ALA A 98 -28.49 1.44 34.02
C ALA A 98 -29.52 1.62 35.15
N GLU A 99 -29.31 2.56 36.06
CA GLU A 99 -30.28 2.93 37.09
C GLU A 99 -31.53 3.58 36.47
N GLU A 100 -31.35 4.47 35.49
CA GLU A 100 -32.44 5.09 34.72
C GLU A 100 -33.23 4.00 33.98
N TYR A 101 -32.55 3.10 33.27
CA TYR A 101 -33.17 1.96 32.60
C TYR A 101 -33.95 1.06 33.58
N ALA A 102 -33.39 0.76 34.76
CA ALA A 102 -34.05 -0.03 35.78
C ALA A 102 -35.33 0.67 36.29
N SER A 103 -35.31 2.00 36.46
CA SER A 103 -36.47 2.78 36.89
C SER A 103 -37.58 2.85 35.84
N GLU A 104 -37.22 2.89 34.56
CA GLU A 104 -38.18 2.89 33.44
C GLU A 104 -38.75 1.49 33.16
N ALA A 105 -37.97 0.45 33.46
CA ALA A 105 -38.39 -0.95 33.35
C ALA A 105 -39.30 -1.38 34.52
N ASP A 106 -39.27 -0.68 35.66
CA ASP A 106 -40.06 -1.00 36.85
C ASP A 106 -41.56 -0.73 36.60
N GLY A 107 -42.30 -1.80 36.26
CA GLY A 107 -43.71 -1.76 35.89
C GLY A 107 -44.05 -2.29 34.48
N ILE A 108 -43.04 -2.61 33.66
CA ILE A 108 -43.19 -3.22 32.34
C ILE A 108 -42.47 -4.56 32.34
N ASN A 109 -43.19 -5.66 32.09
CA ASN A 109 -42.58 -6.99 32.05
C ASN A 109 -41.76 -7.17 30.76
N VAL A 110 -40.55 -6.63 30.75
CA VAL A 110 -39.60 -6.74 29.64
C VAL A 110 -38.80 -8.03 29.83
N ASP A 111 -39.44 -9.18 29.61
CA ASP A 111 -38.73 -10.46 29.47
C ASP A 111 -38.57 -10.91 27.99
N PRO A 112 -37.75 -10.22 27.16
CA PRO A 112 -37.33 -10.79 25.88
C PRO A 112 -35.81 -10.73 25.60
N MET A 113 -34.95 -10.27 26.52
CA MET A 113 -33.49 -10.22 26.27
C MET A 113 -32.83 -11.60 26.47
N SER A 114 -33.38 -12.43 27.35
CA SER A 114 -32.82 -13.72 27.79
C SER A 114 -33.06 -14.89 26.80
N GLU A 115 -34.19 -14.87 26.08
CA GLU A 115 -34.66 -16.04 25.32
C GLU A 115 -34.05 -16.18 23.91
N HIS A 116 -33.63 -15.06 23.29
CA HIS A 116 -33.15 -15.06 21.89
C HIS A 116 -31.70 -15.55 21.75
N MET A 117 -30.92 -15.55 22.85
CA MET A 117 -29.48 -15.86 22.83
C MET A 117 -29.15 -17.27 23.37
N THR A 118 -29.99 -17.82 24.25
CA THR A 118 -29.84 -19.19 24.76
C THR A 118 -30.16 -20.27 23.71
N LYS A 119 -31.06 -19.99 22.76
CA LYS A 119 -31.43 -20.94 21.67
C LYS A 119 -30.45 -20.97 20.48
N THR A 120 -29.69 -19.90 20.23
CA THR A 120 -28.76 -19.85 19.08
C THR A 120 -27.39 -20.47 19.35
N ARG A 121 -26.96 -20.59 20.62
CA ARG A 121 -25.64 -21.15 20.99
C ARG A 121 -25.67 -22.55 21.62
N THR A 122 -26.82 -23.05 22.05
CA THR A 122 -26.97 -24.45 22.48
C THR A 122 -26.90 -25.45 21.31
N MET A 123 -26.97 -24.96 20.06
CA MET A 123 -26.82 -25.78 18.84
C MET A 123 -25.37 -26.10 18.45
N SER A 124 -24.34 -25.52 19.10
CA SER A 124 -22.92 -25.80 18.77
C SER A 124 -22.11 -26.45 19.88
N SER A 125 -22.70 -26.71 21.05
CA SER A 125 -22.02 -27.32 22.20
C SER A 125 -22.96 -28.28 22.95
N GLY A 126 -23.41 -29.31 22.26
CA GLY A 126 -24.24 -30.37 22.82
C GLY A 126 -23.91 -31.71 22.17
N SER A 127 -23.02 -32.46 22.82
CA SER A 127 -22.70 -33.84 22.51
C SER A 127 -23.93 -34.68 22.16
N ARG A 128 -23.79 -35.50 21.11
CA ARG A 128 -24.63 -36.66 20.77
C ARG A 128 -25.34 -37.26 21.99
N ARG A 129 -26.63 -36.96 22.16
CA ARG A 129 -27.53 -37.80 22.97
C ARG A 129 -28.39 -38.61 22.00
N ARG A 130 -27.96 -39.86 21.84
CA ARG A 130 -28.66 -40.92 21.12
C ARG A 130 -29.88 -41.30 21.97
N SER A 131 -31.08 -40.89 21.56
CA SER A 131 -32.35 -41.40 22.08
C SER A 131 -32.92 -42.32 21.01
N GLY A 132 -33.07 -43.59 21.34
CA GLY A 132 -33.62 -44.62 20.46
C GLY A 132 -34.99 -45.10 20.97
N ASN A 133 -35.91 -45.28 20.03
CA ASN A 133 -37.13 -46.10 20.09
C ASN A 133 -37.52 -46.33 18.61
N GLY A 134 -37.73 -47.51 18.05
CA GLY A 134 -37.62 -48.89 18.49
C GLY A 134 -37.87 -49.82 17.27
N TYR A 135 -37.72 -51.13 17.53
CA TYR A 135 -38.20 -52.32 16.80
C TYR A 135 -37.22 -53.24 16.04
N HIS A 136 -37.24 -54.47 16.57
CA HIS A 136 -37.05 -55.82 16.03
C HIS A 136 -35.73 -56.62 16.18
N ASP A 137 -35.90 -57.68 16.98
CA ASP A 137 -35.41 -59.07 16.95
C ASP A 137 -34.04 -59.50 17.50
N PHE A 138 -34.12 -60.13 18.71
CA PHE A 138 -33.67 -61.48 19.12
C PHE A 138 -32.39 -62.13 18.53
N PRO A 139 -31.76 -63.08 19.24
CA PRO A 139 -31.24 -63.06 20.62
C PRO A 139 -29.77 -63.59 20.68
N LEU A 140 -29.08 -63.43 21.81
CA LEU A 140 -28.41 -64.54 22.52
C LEU A 140 -27.72 -64.03 23.80
N ASN A 141 -27.95 -64.82 24.83
CA ASN A 141 -27.65 -64.68 26.25
C ASN A 141 -26.19 -65.13 26.55
N PRO A 142 -25.81 -65.33 27.82
CA PRO A 142 -25.33 -64.40 28.85
C PRO A 142 -23.79 -64.53 29.01
N ASP A 143 -23.05 -63.74 29.79
CA ASP A 143 -22.92 -64.00 31.22
C ASP A 143 -21.95 -63.00 31.88
N ARG A 144 -22.39 -62.55 33.06
CA ARG A 144 -21.64 -62.42 34.33
C ARG A 144 -20.60 -61.32 34.56
N ARG A 145 -21.02 -60.54 35.57
CA ARG A 145 -20.36 -60.15 36.83
C ARG A 145 -19.49 -58.89 36.78
N ARG A 146 -19.95 -57.80 37.41
CA ARG A 146 -19.90 -57.44 38.85
C ARG A 146 -18.50 -57.01 39.29
N SER A 147 -18.38 -55.72 39.60
CA SER A 147 -17.97 -55.16 40.92
C SER A 147 -16.45 -55.01 41.05
N SER A 148 -15.85 -54.00 41.66
CA SER A 148 -16.25 -52.80 42.41
C SER A 148 -14.96 -52.24 43.02
N VAL A 149 -14.95 -50.97 43.46
CA VAL A 149 -14.22 -50.49 44.68
C VAL A 149 -12.68 -50.39 44.55
N THR A 150 -11.92 -49.40 45.04
CA THR A 150 -12.06 -48.08 45.68
C THR A 150 -10.64 -47.47 45.75
N GLU A 151 -10.57 -46.14 45.96
CA GLU A 151 -9.61 -45.38 46.80
C GLU A 151 -8.09 -45.71 46.82
N SER A 152 -7.26 -44.69 46.62
CA SER A 152 -6.69 -43.89 47.74
C SER A 152 -5.74 -42.79 47.22
N ALA A 153 -5.67 -41.72 48.01
CA ALA A 153 -4.83 -40.54 47.83
C ALA A 153 -3.35 -40.80 48.22
N VAL A 154 -2.45 -39.88 47.85
CA VAL A 154 -1.48 -39.16 48.71
C VAL A 154 -0.23 -38.72 47.89
N ASP A 155 0.01 -37.40 47.93
CA ASP A 155 1.22 -36.57 47.93
C ASP A 155 2.36 -36.64 46.87
N ASP A 156 2.64 -35.41 46.40
CA ASP A 156 3.92 -34.68 46.30
C ASP A 156 5.05 -35.04 45.29
N ASP A 157 5.72 -33.93 44.93
CA ASP A 157 7.03 -33.71 44.31
C ASP A 157 7.14 -33.54 42.78
N ASP A 158 7.24 -32.25 42.42
CA ASP A 158 8.28 -31.55 41.65
C ASP A 158 9.12 -32.24 40.54
N ASP A 159 9.49 -31.35 39.61
CA ASP A 159 10.62 -31.37 38.66
C ASP A 159 10.46 -31.98 37.25
N ASP A 160 10.34 -31.04 36.31
CA ASP A 160 11.11 -30.86 35.07
C ASP A 160 11.69 -32.10 34.36
N ALA A 161 11.24 -32.30 33.11
CA ALA A 161 11.92 -33.10 32.10
C ALA A 161 12.18 -32.27 30.83
N ASP A 162 13.46 -31.93 30.61
CA ASP A 162 14.06 -31.81 29.28
C ASP A 162 14.74 -33.15 28.99
N SER A 163 14.45 -33.78 27.85
CA SER A 163 15.46 -34.11 26.83
C SER A 163 14.83 -34.87 25.67
N ASP A 164 15.37 -34.57 24.49
CA ASP A 164 15.07 -35.11 23.18
C ASP A 164 15.35 -36.62 23.09
N ASP A 165 14.66 -37.33 22.19
CA ASP A 165 15.35 -37.89 21.02
C ASP A 165 14.47 -38.72 20.05
N GLU A 166 14.79 -38.48 18.78
CA GLU A 166 14.86 -39.41 17.65
C GLU A 166 13.62 -40.00 16.92
N HIS A 167 13.61 -39.65 15.62
CA HIS A 167 13.42 -40.49 14.42
C HIS A 167 12.14 -41.30 14.22
N LEU A 168 11.50 -41.12 13.06
CA LEU A 168 11.15 -42.26 12.20
C LEU A 168 10.90 -41.88 10.74
N SER A 169 11.35 -42.82 9.92
CA SER A 169 11.60 -42.79 8.48
C SER A 169 10.38 -43.11 7.61
N VAL A 170 10.52 -42.65 6.36
CA VAL A 170 9.79 -42.92 5.12
C VAL A 170 9.42 -44.40 4.90
N HIS A 171 8.19 -44.67 4.44
CA HIS A 171 7.98 -45.65 3.38
C HIS A 171 6.80 -45.32 2.43
N SER A 172 7.14 -45.44 1.15
CA SER A 172 6.36 -45.35 -0.09
C SER A 172 5.27 -46.41 -0.23
N GLY A 173 4.18 -46.07 -0.93
CA GLY A 173 3.14 -47.01 -1.39
C GLY A 173 2.30 -46.46 -2.54
N ARG A 174 2.80 -46.60 -3.77
CA ARG A 174 2.14 -46.39 -5.08
C ARG A 174 0.90 -47.28 -5.30
N ARG A 175 -0.03 -46.82 -6.15
CA ARG A 175 -0.67 -47.48 -7.36
C ARG A 175 -2.10 -46.90 -7.60
N LEU A 176 -2.37 -46.24 -8.74
CA LEU A 176 -2.92 -46.74 -10.04
C LEU A 176 -4.37 -47.29 -9.90
N SER A 177 -5.34 -47.19 -10.81
CA SER A 177 -5.66 -46.50 -12.09
C SER A 177 -6.97 -47.14 -12.63
N HIS A 178 -7.68 -46.49 -13.57
CA HIS A 178 -8.79 -46.99 -14.44
C HIS A 178 -10.20 -47.15 -13.80
N GLY A 179 -11.34 -46.88 -14.46
CA GLY A 179 -11.64 -46.44 -15.85
C GLY A 179 -12.96 -47.07 -16.36
N ALA A 180 -13.84 -46.26 -16.98
CA ALA A 180 -14.94 -46.59 -17.94
C ALA A 180 -16.06 -47.59 -17.51
N GLY A 181 -17.32 -47.54 -17.95
CA GLY A 181 -18.06 -46.68 -18.89
C GLY A 181 -19.47 -47.28 -19.18
N SER A 182 -20.39 -46.42 -19.66
CA SER A 182 -21.57 -46.67 -20.51
C SER A 182 -22.80 -47.44 -19.96
N THR A 183 -23.99 -46.82 -20.04
CA THR A 183 -25.03 -47.06 -21.09
C THR A 183 -26.25 -46.12 -20.90
N ASN A 184 -26.69 -45.48 -21.98
CA ASN A 184 -28.02 -44.86 -22.23
C ASN A 184 -28.77 -45.79 -23.22
N PRO A 185 -30.12 -45.77 -23.41
CA PRO A 185 -30.80 -44.63 -24.07
C PRO A 185 -32.32 -44.40 -23.78
N ASP A 186 -32.86 -43.30 -24.35
CA ASP A 186 -34.26 -42.93 -24.70
C ASP A 186 -35.34 -42.87 -23.60
N ASP A 187 -36.33 -41.97 -23.57
CA ASP A 187 -37.10 -41.31 -24.64
C ASP A 187 -37.91 -40.09 -24.07
N GLY A 188 -38.42 -39.21 -24.94
CA GLY A 188 -39.70 -38.50 -24.71
C GLY A 188 -39.71 -37.05 -24.19
N ARG A 189 -40.00 -36.11 -25.10
CA ARG A 189 -40.33 -34.69 -24.88
C ARG A 189 -41.84 -34.50 -24.64
N THR A 190 -42.23 -33.28 -24.21
CA THR A 190 -43.59 -32.67 -24.12
C THR A 190 -44.31 -32.97 -22.80
N ASP A 191 -45.07 -32.11 -22.12
CA ASP A 191 -45.41 -30.68 -22.18
C ASP A 191 -46.26 -30.37 -20.93
N TYR A 192 -46.33 -29.11 -20.49
CA TYR A 192 -47.37 -28.50 -19.62
C TYR A 192 -47.84 -29.22 -18.33
N MET A 193 -47.75 -28.54 -17.18
CA MET A 193 -48.87 -28.52 -16.20
C MET A 193 -48.85 -27.27 -15.31
N GLY A 194 -49.96 -26.54 -15.35
CA GLY A 194 -50.39 -25.64 -14.29
C GLY A 194 -51.23 -26.37 -13.24
N GLU A 195 -51.32 -25.71 -12.09
CA GLU A 195 -52.39 -25.71 -11.10
C GLU A 195 -52.93 -27.02 -10.47
N SER A 196 -52.61 -27.13 -9.17
CA SER A 196 -53.53 -27.33 -8.04
C SER A 196 -53.93 -28.75 -7.60
N GLY A 197 -53.80 -29.00 -6.29
CA GLY A 197 -54.58 -30.05 -5.59
C GLY A 197 -53.98 -30.65 -4.31
N TYR A 198 -54.34 -30.06 -3.15
CA TYR A 198 -54.59 -30.70 -1.84
C TYR A 198 -53.45 -31.10 -0.86
N MET A 199 -53.21 -30.17 0.09
CA MET A 199 -53.53 -30.23 1.54
C MET A 199 -53.04 -31.41 2.42
N GLY A 200 -52.23 -31.09 3.44
CA GLY A 200 -52.23 -31.76 4.75
C GLY A 200 -50.85 -32.16 5.32
N ASP A 201 -50.18 -31.28 6.07
CA ASP A 201 -50.17 -31.36 7.54
C ASP A 201 -49.35 -30.19 8.12
N SER A 202 -50.06 -29.32 8.82
CA SER A 202 -49.59 -28.03 9.30
C SER A 202 -49.48 -28.06 10.81
N ARG A 203 -48.29 -28.40 11.33
CA ARG A 203 -47.97 -28.30 12.78
C ARG A 203 -46.58 -27.76 13.13
N GLY A 204 -45.79 -27.26 12.16
CA GLY A 204 -44.48 -26.65 12.43
C GLY A 204 -44.42 -25.12 12.37
N TRP A 205 -45.46 -24.46 11.87
CA TRP A 205 -45.41 -23.05 11.44
C TRP A 205 -46.39 -22.11 12.16
N ARG A 206 -46.84 -22.50 13.37
CA ARG A 206 -47.69 -21.64 14.22
C ARG A 206 -46.97 -20.95 15.37
N SER A 207 -45.69 -21.24 15.64
CA SER A 207 -44.97 -20.56 16.73
C SER A 207 -44.40 -19.18 16.34
N ASN A 208 -44.26 -18.87 15.04
CA ASN A 208 -43.69 -17.59 14.59
C ASN A 208 -44.71 -16.49 14.27
N ARG A 209 -46.01 -16.77 14.43
CA ARG A 209 -47.08 -15.79 14.14
C ARG A 209 -47.67 -15.13 15.39
N ALA A 210 -47.39 -15.66 16.58
CA ALA A 210 -47.79 -15.04 17.86
C ALA A 210 -46.80 -13.97 18.36
N GLN A 211 -45.59 -13.88 17.79
CA GLN A 211 -44.55 -12.94 18.26
C GLN A 211 -44.46 -11.62 17.49
N VAL A 212 -45.16 -11.47 16.37
CA VAL A 212 -45.19 -10.22 15.59
C VAL A 212 -46.28 -9.26 16.09
N GLU A 213 -47.20 -9.71 16.96
CA GLU A 213 -48.27 -8.86 17.52
C GLU A 213 -47.91 -8.16 18.85
N HIS A 214 -46.73 -8.41 19.43
CA HIS A 214 -46.32 -7.77 20.71
C HIS A 214 -45.34 -6.58 20.58
N PHE A 215 -44.96 -6.17 19.37
CA PHE A 215 -44.12 -4.99 19.12
C PHE A 215 -44.92 -3.80 18.53
N GLY A 216 -46.19 -3.64 18.93
CA GLY A 216 -47.05 -2.54 18.49
C GLY A 216 -46.88 -1.24 19.29
N ASP A 217 -46.32 -1.30 20.50
CA ASP A 217 -46.17 -0.14 21.38
C ASP A 217 -44.80 0.55 21.22
N PRO A 218 -44.75 1.83 20.81
CA PRO A 218 -43.49 2.56 20.63
C PRO A 218 -42.62 2.59 21.88
N LYS A 219 -43.23 2.63 23.08
CA LYS A 219 -42.50 2.60 24.36
C LYS A 219 -41.72 1.32 24.61
N VAL A 220 -42.24 0.15 24.22
CA VAL A 220 -41.57 -1.14 24.43
C VAL A 220 -40.38 -1.28 23.47
N LEU A 221 -40.52 -0.75 22.24
CA LEU A 221 -39.44 -0.72 21.26
C LEU A 221 -38.31 0.22 21.68
N ASP A 222 -38.64 1.39 22.24
CA ASP A 222 -37.67 2.34 22.76
C ASP A 222 -36.90 1.76 23.95
N LEU A 223 -37.59 1.13 24.91
CA LEU A 223 -36.95 0.41 26.02
C LEU A 223 -36.04 -0.73 25.54
N TYR A 224 -36.45 -1.47 24.52
CA TYR A 224 -35.61 -2.53 23.93
C TYR A 224 -34.34 -1.99 23.28
N ASN A 225 -34.44 -0.88 22.54
CA ASN A 225 -33.27 -0.21 21.93
C ASN A 225 -32.34 0.39 22.99
N SER A 226 -32.89 0.95 24.06
CA SER A 226 -32.14 1.43 25.23
C SER A 226 -31.41 0.29 25.95
N GLY A 227 -32.04 -0.88 26.10
CA GLY A 227 -31.39 -2.07 26.67
C GLY A 227 -30.24 -2.60 25.80
N LEU A 228 -30.40 -2.59 24.47
CA LEU A 228 -29.34 -2.98 23.53
C LEU A 228 -28.15 -2.00 23.51
N SER A 229 -28.42 -0.70 23.57
CA SER A 229 -27.37 0.32 23.62
C SER A 229 -26.61 0.24 24.94
N LEU A 230 -27.32 0.08 26.06
CA LEU A 230 -26.75 -0.09 27.39
C LEU A 230 -25.87 -1.34 27.46
N LYS A 231 -26.34 -2.48 26.92
CA LYS A 231 -25.55 -3.71 26.81
C LYS A 231 -24.23 -3.46 26.08
N LYS A 232 -24.27 -2.78 24.92
CA LYS A 232 -23.07 -2.50 24.13
C LYS A 232 -22.07 -1.63 24.92
N ARG A 233 -22.54 -0.54 25.53
CA ARG A 233 -21.67 0.33 26.34
C ARG A 233 -21.12 -0.37 27.58
N ALA A 234 -21.88 -1.26 28.22
CA ALA A 234 -21.38 -2.05 29.34
C ALA A 234 -20.27 -3.03 28.92
N VAL A 235 -20.37 -3.62 27.72
CA VAL A 235 -19.28 -4.43 27.13
C VAL A 235 -18.06 -3.58 26.82
N ASP A 236 -18.25 -2.41 26.19
CA ASP A 236 -17.16 -1.50 25.83
C ASP A 236 -16.43 -0.99 27.09
N ALA A 237 -17.17 -0.54 28.12
CA ALA A 237 -16.61 -0.12 29.41
C ALA A 237 -15.88 -1.26 30.15
N TYR A 238 -16.40 -2.50 30.09
CA TYR A 238 -15.73 -3.68 30.66
C TYR A 238 -14.39 -3.96 29.96
N VAL A 239 -14.35 -3.86 28.63
CA VAL A 239 -13.12 -4.03 27.84
C VAL A 239 -12.11 -2.94 28.21
N SER A 240 -12.52 -1.67 28.26
CA SER A 240 -11.67 -0.54 28.65
C SER A 240 -11.08 -0.70 30.07
N LEU A 241 -11.88 -1.12 31.05
CA LEU A 241 -11.39 -1.39 32.42
C LEU A 241 -10.41 -2.57 32.47
N CYS A 242 -10.66 -3.63 31.69
CA CYS A 242 -9.73 -4.76 31.59
C CYS A 242 -8.43 -4.37 30.88
N GLY A 243 -8.48 -3.45 29.92
CA GLY A 243 -7.33 -2.79 29.32
C GLY A 243 -6.51 -2.06 30.38
N LEU A 244 -7.13 -1.14 31.13
CA LEU A 244 -6.47 -0.38 32.21
C LEU A 244 -5.78 -1.29 33.26
N LYS A 245 -6.44 -2.38 33.67
CA LYS A 245 -5.82 -3.40 34.54
C LYS A 245 -4.61 -4.06 33.90
N SER A 246 -4.72 -4.44 32.62
CA SER A 246 -3.63 -5.07 31.87
C SER A 246 -2.47 -4.10 31.67
N TYR A 247 -2.74 -2.82 31.42
CA TYR A 247 -1.75 -1.74 31.31
C TYR A 247 -0.83 -1.68 32.54
N ILE A 248 -1.39 -1.72 33.76
CA ILE A 248 -0.61 -1.71 35.01
C ILE A 248 0.31 -2.93 35.08
N GLN A 249 -0.23 -4.13 34.83
CA GLN A 249 0.52 -5.38 34.95
C GLN A 249 1.64 -5.50 33.90
N LEU A 250 1.34 -5.10 32.67
CA LEU A 250 2.27 -5.15 31.55
C LEU A 250 3.42 -4.16 31.73
N ASN A 251 3.13 -2.91 32.08
CA ASN A 251 4.18 -1.90 32.27
C ASN A 251 5.08 -2.23 33.47
N LYS A 252 4.53 -2.75 34.59
CA LYS A 252 5.31 -3.23 35.73
C LYS A 252 6.27 -4.36 35.33
N THR A 253 5.79 -5.28 34.50
CA THR A 253 6.59 -6.38 33.94
C THR A 253 7.63 -5.87 32.92
N GLY A 254 7.27 -4.86 32.13
CA GLY A 254 8.12 -4.20 31.14
C GLY A 254 9.34 -3.56 31.78
N PHE A 255 9.16 -2.71 32.80
CA PHE A 255 10.27 -2.12 33.56
C PHE A 255 11.17 -3.18 34.18
N SER A 256 10.59 -4.23 34.77
CA SER A 256 11.33 -5.35 35.35
C SER A 256 12.21 -6.08 34.32
N LYS A 257 11.71 -6.26 33.09
CA LYS A 257 12.45 -6.87 31.97
C LYS A 257 13.53 -5.94 31.40
N ALA A 258 13.23 -4.65 31.26
CA ALA A 258 14.19 -3.64 30.78
C ALA A 258 15.39 -3.53 31.74
N LEU A 259 15.11 -3.40 33.05
CA LEU A 259 16.12 -3.39 34.10
C LEU A 259 16.92 -4.70 34.15
N LYS A 260 16.27 -5.87 34.02
CA LYS A 260 16.97 -7.16 33.94
C LYS A 260 17.94 -7.24 32.75
N LYS A 261 17.56 -6.67 31.60
CA LYS A 261 18.43 -6.65 30.40
C LYS A 261 19.57 -5.64 30.54
N TYR A 262 19.33 -4.48 31.18
CA TYR A 262 20.38 -3.53 31.56
C TYR A 262 21.41 -4.16 32.49
N ASP A 263 20.95 -4.78 33.59
CA ASP A 263 21.77 -5.49 34.56
C ASP A 263 22.60 -6.59 33.89
N LYS A 264 22.01 -7.35 32.96
CA LYS A 264 22.70 -8.42 32.21
C LYS A 264 23.75 -7.92 31.21
N ILE A 265 23.52 -6.77 30.57
CA ILE A 265 24.42 -6.25 29.51
C ILE A 265 25.60 -5.48 30.09
N LEU A 266 25.39 -4.76 31.20
CA LEU A 266 26.42 -3.89 31.81
C LEU A 266 26.98 -4.46 33.13
N ASP A 267 26.58 -5.67 33.51
CA ASP A 267 26.98 -6.37 34.74
C ASP A 267 26.79 -5.53 36.02
N ARG A 268 25.55 -5.04 36.21
CA ARG A 268 25.13 -4.19 37.35
C ARG A 268 23.88 -4.76 38.04
N SER A 269 23.49 -4.19 39.16
CA SER A 269 22.36 -4.66 39.98
C SER A 269 21.31 -3.57 40.27
N LEU A 270 20.93 -2.79 39.26
CA LEU A 270 20.04 -1.63 39.40
C LEU A 270 18.56 -2.05 39.56
N ARG A 271 18.18 -3.25 39.09
CA ARG A 271 16.78 -3.70 39.08
C ARG A 271 16.10 -3.70 40.44
N ARG A 272 16.77 -4.25 41.48
CA ARG A 272 16.15 -4.40 42.81
C ARG A 272 15.92 -3.05 43.49
N GLU A 273 16.90 -2.16 43.39
CA GLU A 273 16.83 -0.82 43.98
C GLU A 273 15.71 -0.01 43.32
N TYR A 274 15.73 0.14 42.00
CA TYR A 274 14.80 1.00 41.27
C TYR A 274 13.35 0.49 41.28
N MET A 275 13.14 -0.83 41.24
CA MET A 275 11.80 -1.40 41.31
C MET A 275 11.12 -1.13 42.65
N ASN A 276 11.88 -1.24 43.75
CA ASN A 276 11.34 -1.05 45.11
C ASN A 276 11.28 0.43 45.53
N SER A 277 12.21 1.25 45.04
CA SER A 277 12.28 2.68 45.41
C SER A 277 11.35 3.56 44.58
N THR A 278 11.13 3.24 43.31
CA THR A 278 10.54 4.20 42.36
C THR A 278 9.32 3.62 41.65
N VAL A 279 9.44 2.44 41.04
CA VAL A 279 8.34 1.85 40.24
C VAL A 279 7.17 1.40 41.12
N SER A 280 7.42 0.71 42.24
CA SER A 280 6.34 0.24 43.13
C SER A 280 5.63 1.35 43.90
N LEU A 281 6.28 2.51 44.07
CA LEU A 281 5.70 3.67 44.76
C LEU A 281 4.90 4.60 43.83
N ALA A 282 5.06 4.46 42.51
CA ALA A 282 4.32 5.28 41.56
C ALA A 282 2.83 4.92 41.52
N TYR A 283 1.98 5.95 41.41
CA TYR A 283 0.53 5.88 41.56
C TYR A 283 -0.16 4.73 40.79
N PRO A 284 0.15 4.47 39.50
CA PRO A 284 -0.48 3.39 38.74
C PRO A 284 -0.17 1.98 39.28
N PHE A 285 0.96 1.78 39.96
CA PHE A 285 1.46 0.47 40.38
C PHE A 285 1.17 0.13 41.84
N THR A 286 0.49 1.04 42.57
CA THR A 286 0.10 0.83 43.96
C THR A 286 -1.00 -0.23 44.08
N GLU A 287 -0.96 -1.01 45.16
CA GLU A 287 -1.98 -2.04 45.44
C GLU A 287 -3.38 -1.45 45.64
N SER A 288 -3.46 -0.22 46.15
CA SER A 288 -4.71 0.52 46.29
C SER A 288 -5.38 0.82 44.94
N THR A 289 -4.61 1.24 43.93
CA THR A 289 -5.15 1.57 42.60
C THR A 289 -5.60 0.31 41.88
N MET A 290 -4.82 -0.77 41.95
CA MET A 290 -5.20 -2.06 41.39
C MET A 290 -6.51 -2.59 42.02
N SER A 291 -6.66 -2.45 43.33
CA SER A 291 -7.89 -2.86 44.04
C SER A 291 -9.11 -2.02 43.64
N LYS A 292 -8.94 -0.73 43.33
CA LYS A 292 -10.02 0.15 42.83
C LYS A 292 -10.50 -0.31 41.45
N VAL A 293 -9.59 -0.52 40.50
CA VAL A 293 -9.93 -0.99 39.16
C VAL A 293 -10.66 -2.34 39.23
N GLU A 294 -10.23 -3.26 40.11
CA GLU A 294 -10.93 -4.54 40.32
C GLU A 294 -12.31 -4.39 40.99
N ALA A 295 -12.52 -3.36 41.81
CA ALA A 295 -13.83 -3.04 42.35
C ALA A 295 -14.76 -2.52 41.25
N ASP A 296 -14.27 -1.67 40.34
CA ASP A 296 -15.07 -1.10 39.26
C ASP A 296 -15.42 -2.13 38.17
N ILE A 297 -14.50 -3.06 37.87
CA ILE A 297 -14.81 -4.23 37.02
C ILE A 297 -15.97 -5.03 37.62
N ARG A 298 -15.96 -5.26 38.95
CA ARG A 298 -17.05 -5.97 39.64
C ARG A 298 -18.37 -5.22 39.60
N LYS A 299 -18.36 -3.88 39.63
CA LYS A 299 -19.58 -3.06 39.47
C LYS A 299 -20.20 -3.24 38.09
N ILE A 300 -19.39 -3.18 37.02
CA ILE A 300 -19.87 -3.39 35.65
C ILE A 300 -20.37 -4.84 35.43
N GLU A 301 -19.70 -5.85 36.01
CA GLU A 301 -20.18 -7.23 35.97
C GLU A 301 -21.59 -7.36 36.61
N LYS A 302 -21.84 -6.64 37.71
CA LYS A 302 -23.14 -6.62 38.37
C LYS A 302 -24.21 -5.92 37.52
N VAL A 303 -23.90 -4.74 36.98
CA VAL A 303 -24.80 -4.00 36.07
C VAL A 303 -25.17 -4.85 34.84
N TYR A 304 -24.20 -5.53 34.23
CA TYR A 304 -24.48 -6.41 33.10
C TYR A 304 -25.35 -7.61 33.51
N ALA A 305 -25.14 -8.16 34.71
CA ALA A 305 -25.94 -9.26 35.21
C ALA A 305 -27.41 -8.87 35.45
N ASP A 306 -27.63 -7.67 35.99
CA ASP A 306 -28.96 -7.14 36.29
C ASP A 306 -29.74 -6.81 35.00
N VAL A 307 -29.06 -6.24 33.99
CA VAL A 307 -29.70 -5.80 32.73
C VAL A 307 -29.89 -6.95 31.72
N VAL A 308 -28.93 -7.88 31.61
CA VAL A 308 -28.89 -8.83 30.48
C VAL A 308 -29.19 -10.27 30.91
N THR A 309 -28.74 -10.68 32.10
CA THR A 309 -28.77 -12.09 32.52
C THR A 309 -29.67 -12.35 33.71
N THR A 310 -30.64 -11.46 33.95
CA THR A 310 -31.67 -11.59 35.01
C THR A 310 -31.10 -11.97 36.39
N GLY A 311 -29.92 -11.43 36.73
CA GLY A 311 -29.22 -11.65 37.99
C GLY A 311 -28.18 -12.79 38.02
N ASP A 312 -27.99 -13.57 36.94
CA ASP A 312 -26.95 -14.61 36.89
C ASP A 312 -25.55 -14.03 36.60
N LEU A 313 -24.84 -13.68 37.68
CA LEU A 313 -23.49 -13.12 37.64
C LEU A 313 -22.45 -14.06 36.99
N SER A 314 -22.68 -15.38 37.04
CA SER A 314 -21.75 -16.36 36.46
C SER A 314 -21.82 -16.42 34.94
N LEU A 315 -23.02 -16.22 34.38
CA LEU A 315 -23.26 -16.16 32.95
C LEU A 315 -22.78 -14.83 32.37
N ALA A 316 -23.07 -13.72 33.06
CA ALA A 316 -22.60 -12.38 32.72
C ALA A 316 -21.07 -12.32 32.55
N ARG A 317 -20.33 -12.81 33.55
CA ARG A 317 -18.86 -12.84 33.51
C ARG A 317 -18.32 -13.66 32.33
N ARG A 318 -19.00 -14.76 31.97
CA ARG A 318 -18.59 -15.63 30.87
C ARG A 318 -18.77 -14.95 29.51
N GLU A 319 -19.88 -14.24 29.32
CA GLU A 319 -20.14 -13.48 28.09
C GLU A 319 -19.19 -12.30 27.95
N LEU A 320 -19.00 -11.51 29.01
CA LEU A 320 -18.07 -10.37 29.01
C LEU A 320 -16.63 -10.81 28.69
N ARG A 321 -16.16 -11.92 29.27
CA ARG A 321 -14.85 -12.50 28.94
C ARG A 321 -14.74 -13.00 27.49
N LEU A 322 -15.84 -13.48 26.92
CA LEU A 322 -15.87 -13.92 25.52
C LEU A 322 -15.74 -12.71 24.59
N HIS A 323 -16.49 -11.64 24.85
CA HIS A 323 -16.39 -10.38 24.11
C HIS A 323 -15.00 -9.76 24.20
N LEU A 324 -14.39 -9.77 25.39
CA LEU A 324 -13.00 -9.35 25.60
C LEU A 324 -12.03 -10.18 24.73
N ARG A 325 -12.17 -11.51 24.70
CA ARG A 325 -11.33 -12.38 23.86
C ARG A 325 -11.48 -12.05 22.38
N GLU A 326 -12.71 -11.83 21.89
CA GLU A 326 -12.96 -11.47 20.50
C GLU A 326 -12.36 -10.11 20.14
N HIS A 327 -12.51 -9.12 21.02
CA HIS A 327 -11.92 -7.78 20.86
C HIS A 327 -10.39 -7.85 20.74
N VAL A 328 -9.74 -8.54 21.68
CA VAL A 328 -8.28 -8.71 21.68
C VAL A 328 -7.79 -9.44 20.42
N VAL A 329 -8.48 -10.50 19.99
CA VAL A 329 -8.11 -11.23 18.76
C VAL A 329 -8.25 -10.32 17.53
N TRP A 330 -9.28 -9.47 17.49
CA TRP A 330 -9.48 -8.53 16.40
C TRP A 330 -8.38 -7.45 16.37
N GLU A 331 -8.07 -6.82 17.51
CA GLU A 331 -7.00 -5.82 17.62
C GLU A 331 -5.63 -6.38 17.24
N ARG A 332 -5.31 -7.61 17.69
CA ARG A 332 -4.05 -8.27 17.31
C ARG A 332 -3.90 -8.40 15.80
N ASN A 333 -5.00 -8.75 15.11
CA ASN A 333 -5.00 -8.95 13.67
C ASN A 333 -4.97 -7.63 12.87
N THR A 334 -5.45 -6.52 13.44
CA THR A 334 -5.40 -5.19 12.81
C THR A 334 -4.05 -4.53 13.05
N VAL A 335 -3.53 -4.53 14.27
CA VAL A 335 -2.23 -3.94 14.62
C VAL A 335 -1.07 -4.69 13.95
N TRP A 336 -1.06 -6.02 13.96
CA TRP A 336 -0.04 -6.80 13.23
C TRP A 336 -0.06 -6.49 11.73
N ARG A 337 -1.25 -6.25 11.17
CA ARG A 337 -1.43 -5.89 9.76
C ARG A 337 -0.98 -4.45 9.46
N GLU A 338 -1.22 -3.51 10.38
CA GLU A 338 -0.73 -2.13 10.26
C GLU A 338 0.79 -2.07 10.43
N MET A 339 1.36 -2.77 11.40
CA MET A 339 2.80 -2.83 11.65
C MET A 339 3.53 -3.45 10.46
N ILE A 340 3.05 -4.58 9.94
CA ILE A 340 3.57 -5.16 8.70
C ILE A 340 3.36 -4.23 7.51
N GLY A 341 2.25 -3.48 7.46
CA GLY A 341 2.00 -2.49 6.42
C GLY A 341 2.99 -1.33 6.45
N ILE A 342 3.33 -0.84 7.63
CA ILE A 342 4.31 0.23 7.85
C ILE A 342 5.72 -0.28 7.55
N GLU A 343 6.08 -1.46 8.04
CA GLU A 343 7.38 -2.08 7.80
C GLU A 343 7.58 -2.40 6.31
N ARG A 344 6.56 -2.90 5.62
CA ARG A 344 6.60 -3.11 4.16
C ARG A 344 6.61 -1.81 3.36
N LYS A 345 5.91 -0.76 3.80
CA LYS A 345 5.98 0.57 3.16
C LYS A 345 7.35 1.22 3.36
N ALA A 346 7.92 1.09 4.56
CA ALA A 346 9.27 1.54 4.88
C ALA A 346 10.33 0.73 4.12
N GLN A 347 10.17 -0.59 4.00
CA GLN A 347 11.02 -1.45 3.17
C GLN A 347 10.85 -1.14 1.69
N ALA A 348 9.64 -0.91 1.17
CA ALA A 348 9.43 -0.54 -0.23
C ALA A 348 10.03 0.83 -0.57
N ALA A 349 9.88 1.82 0.33
CA ALA A 349 10.54 3.13 0.20
C ALA A 349 12.07 3.00 0.30
N ASN A 350 12.58 2.18 1.23
CA ASN A 350 14.01 1.94 1.38
C ASN A 350 14.60 1.05 0.27
N VAL A 351 13.83 0.17 -0.37
CA VAL A 351 14.27 -0.64 -1.52
C VAL A 351 14.35 0.22 -2.78
N GLY A 352 13.48 1.22 -2.92
CA GLY A 352 13.59 2.24 -3.97
C GLY A 352 14.82 3.15 -3.81
N ILE A 353 15.20 3.46 -2.56
CA ILE A 353 16.36 4.31 -2.25
C ILE A 353 17.67 3.50 -2.20
N ARG A 354 17.67 2.26 -1.68
CA ARG A 354 18.88 1.42 -1.57
C ARG A 354 19.42 0.96 -2.92
N ARG A 355 18.59 0.94 -3.98
CA ARG A 355 19.06 0.62 -5.34
C ARG A 355 19.99 1.67 -5.94
N THR A 356 19.98 2.91 -5.46
CA THR A 356 20.50 4.02 -6.27
C THR A 356 21.70 4.76 -5.70
N ILE A 357 22.33 4.30 -4.60
CA ILE A 357 23.59 4.95 -4.18
C ILE A 357 24.76 3.99 -3.91
N LEU A 358 24.60 2.79 -3.32
CA LEU A 358 25.78 1.93 -3.00
C LEU A 358 25.44 0.51 -2.46
N GLY A 359 24.24 -0.02 -2.70
CA GLY A 359 23.81 -1.34 -2.20
C GLY A 359 23.79 -2.41 -3.28
N GLY A 360 24.40 -3.57 -3.02
CA GLY A 360 24.39 -4.72 -3.93
C GLY A 360 22.99 -5.27 -4.18
N ASP A 361 22.85 -6.05 -5.26
CA ASP A 361 21.69 -6.90 -5.54
C ASP A 361 21.58 -7.96 -4.44
N GLU A 362 20.82 -7.68 -3.38
CA GLU A 362 20.38 -8.73 -2.47
C GLU A 362 19.05 -9.30 -2.98
N ASP A 363 19.09 -10.57 -3.34
CA ASP A 363 17.93 -11.37 -3.69
C ASP A 363 16.90 -11.30 -2.54
N PRO A 364 15.63 -10.91 -2.76
CA PRO A 364 14.65 -10.72 -1.70
C PRO A 364 14.32 -12.00 -0.90
N ALA A 365 14.78 -13.16 -1.37
CA ALA A 365 14.73 -14.43 -0.63
C ALA A 365 15.78 -14.53 0.49
N ALA A 366 16.94 -13.88 0.34
CA ALA A 366 18.00 -13.84 1.34
C ALA A 366 17.70 -12.83 2.47
N ALA A 367 17.09 -11.69 2.14
CA ALA A 367 16.65 -10.68 3.10
C ALA A 367 15.57 -11.20 4.08
N ARG A 368 14.82 -12.26 3.71
CA ARG A 368 13.85 -12.92 4.61
C ARG A 368 14.50 -13.80 5.69
N ARG A 369 15.81 -14.01 5.66
CA ARG A 369 16.54 -14.90 6.59
C ARG A 369 17.56 -14.20 7.50
N GLN A 370 17.47 -12.89 7.71
CA GLN A 370 18.45 -12.17 8.52
C GLN A 370 17.98 -11.97 9.97
N GLY A 371 18.28 -12.99 10.77
CA GLY A 371 18.45 -12.87 12.22
C GLY A 371 19.91 -13.06 12.67
N ASP A 372 20.83 -13.38 11.74
CA ASP A 372 22.26 -13.58 12.02
C ASP A 372 23.10 -12.49 11.33
N GLU A 373 24.20 -12.14 12.01
CA GLU A 373 25.14 -11.07 11.66
C GLU A 373 25.61 -11.15 10.20
N GLN A 374 25.59 -10.01 9.51
CA GLN A 374 26.09 -9.87 8.14
C GLN A 374 27.61 -10.11 8.12
N GLU A 375 28.05 -11.28 7.64
CA GLU A 375 29.44 -11.47 7.23
C GLU A 375 29.71 -10.70 5.93
N ILE A 376 30.52 -9.64 6.04
CA ILE A 376 30.98 -8.82 4.92
C ILE A 376 32.00 -9.65 4.13
N SER A 377 31.62 -10.14 2.94
CA SER A 377 32.57 -10.79 2.02
C SER A 377 33.57 -9.75 1.46
N LEU A 378 34.77 -9.71 2.02
CA LEU A 378 35.86 -8.86 1.55
C LEU A 378 36.58 -9.59 0.40
N THR A 379 36.48 -9.06 -0.82
CA THR A 379 37.29 -9.52 -1.96
C THR A 379 38.72 -8.99 -1.84
N GLU A 380 39.69 -9.88 -1.60
CA GLU A 380 41.11 -9.53 -1.49
C GLU A 380 41.78 -9.51 -2.87
N PHE A 381 42.44 -8.40 -3.23
CA PHE A 381 43.29 -8.30 -4.42
C PHE A 381 44.77 -8.26 -4.00
N LYS A 382 45.56 -9.26 -4.41
CA LYS A 382 47.00 -9.34 -4.14
C LYS A 382 47.77 -8.65 -5.27
N THR A 383 48.41 -7.52 -4.97
CA THR A 383 49.35 -6.84 -5.89
C THR A 383 50.79 -7.00 -5.38
N PRO A 384 51.83 -6.89 -6.23
CA PRO A 384 53.23 -7.12 -5.82
C PRO A 384 53.77 -6.11 -4.79
N LEU A 385 53.02 -5.06 -4.45
CA LEU A 385 53.36 -4.04 -3.43
C LEU A 385 52.49 -4.12 -2.16
N GLY A 386 51.61 -5.13 -2.05
CA GLY A 386 50.77 -5.35 -0.87
C GLY A 386 49.34 -5.80 -1.18
N VAL A 387 48.62 -6.18 -0.12
CA VAL A 387 47.20 -6.52 -0.17
C VAL A 387 46.40 -5.22 -0.10
N PHE A 388 45.67 -4.90 -1.17
CA PHE A 388 44.79 -3.73 -1.20
C PHE A 388 43.35 -4.21 -0.95
N HIS A 389 42.70 -3.61 0.04
CA HIS A 389 41.29 -3.84 0.34
C HIS A 389 40.48 -2.68 -0.24
N PRO A 390 40.05 -2.73 -1.53
CA PRO A 390 39.15 -1.70 -2.04
C PRO A 390 37.82 -1.77 -1.27
N PRO A 391 37.22 -0.64 -0.90
CA PRO A 391 35.87 -0.64 -0.32
C PRO A 391 34.90 -1.30 -1.32
N GLN A 392 33.99 -2.17 -0.85
CA GLN A 392 33.10 -3.00 -1.70
C GLN A 392 32.35 -2.20 -2.79
N TRP A 393 31.97 -0.98 -2.44
CA TRP A 393 31.67 0.17 -3.30
C TRP A 393 32.37 0.18 -4.67
N LEU A 394 33.70 0.10 -4.69
CA LEU A 394 34.54 0.28 -5.88
C LEU A 394 34.44 -0.91 -6.85
N CYS A 395 34.08 -2.07 -6.32
CA CYS A 395 33.91 -3.31 -7.07
C CYS A 395 32.44 -3.62 -7.40
N SER A 396 31.51 -2.71 -7.10
CA SER A 396 30.09 -2.88 -7.44
C SER A 396 29.86 -2.70 -8.96
N LEU A 397 28.97 -3.51 -9.53
CA LEU A 397 28.59 -3.44 -10.95
C LEU A 397 28.06 -2.03 -11.32
N SER A 398 27.37 -1.37 -10.40
CA SER A 398 26.83 -0.01 -10.57
C SER A 398 27.94 1.05 -10.65
N PHE A 399 28.98 0.96 -9.81
CA PHE A 399 30.14 1.85 -9.91
C PHE A 399 30.91 1.64 -11.21
N GLY A 400 31.12 0.38 -11.61
CA GLY A 400 31.71 0.07 -12.91
C GLY A 400 30.90 0.65 -14.09
N THR A 401 29.58 0.56 -14.02
CA THR A 401 28.67 1.16 -15.01
C THR A 401 28.78 2.69 -15.01
N LEU A 402 28.86 3.34 -13.85
CA LEU A 402 29.05 4.79 -13.76
C LEU A 402 30.37 5.23 -14.41
N VAL A 403 31.47 4.53 -14.09
CA VAL A 403 32.79 4.81 -14.66
C VAL A 403 32.78 4.63 -16.18
N LEU A 404 32.13 3.59 -16.68
CA LEU A 404 31.96 3.37 -18.12
C LEU A 404 31.17 4.52 -18.77
N VAL A 405 30.05 4.93 -18.19
CA VAL A 405 29.23 6.04 -18.72
C VAL A 405 30.01 7.35 -18.71
N LEU A 406 30.80 7.61 -17.67
CA LEU A 406 31.68 8.78 -17.59
C LEU A 406 32.80 8.71 -18.64
N ALA A 407 33.42 7.54 -18.84
CA ALA A 407 34.44 7.34 -19.86
C ALA A 407 33.89 7.58 -21.27
N ILE A 408 32.68 7.10 -21.56
CA ILE A 408 31.97 7.37 -22.82
C ILE A 408 31.75 8.89 -22.99
N PHE A 409 31.29 9.58 -21.95
CA PHE A 409 31.06 11.02 -21.99
C PHE A 409 32.33 11.82 -22.28
N VAL A 410 33.44 11.53 -21.57
CA VAL A 410 34.74 12.20 -21.81
C VAL A 410 35.25 11.91 -23.22
N THR A 411 35.09 10.68 -23.70
CA THR A 411 35.48 10.29 -25.07
C THR A 411 34.66 11.06 -26.11
N LEU A 412 33.34 11.19 -25.92
CA LEU A 412 32.48 11.96 -26.81
C LEU A 412 32.79 13.46 -26.80
N LEU A 413 33.31 14.02 -25.71
CA LEU A 413 33.78 15.42 -25.71
C LEU A 413 35.10 15.59 -26.47
N ALA A 414 35.97 14.58 -26.46
CA ALA A 414 37.29 14.63 -27.09
C ALA A 414 37.27 14.32 -28.60
N VAL A 415 36.40 13.40 -29.04
CA VAL A 415 36.32 12.96 -30.45
C VAL A 415 35.40 13.89 -31.23
N PRO A 416 35.90 14.66 -32.23
CA PRO A 416 35.07 15.56 -33.02
C PRO A 416 34.17 14.78 -34.00
N ILE A 417 32.89 14.67 -33.67
CA ILE A 417 31.86 14.01 -34.50
C ILE A 417 31.07 15.06 -35.30
N MET A 418 30.87 16.25 -34.73
CA MET A 418 30.06 17.34 -35.28
C MET A 418 30.92 18.56 -35.63
N ASP A 419 30.54 19.30 -36.67
CA ASP A 419 31.27 20.47 -37.15
C ASP A 419 31.27 21.65 -36.15
N LYS A 420 30.22 21.77 -35.33
CA LYS A 420 30.05 22.87 -34.37
C LYS A 420 30.25 22.41 -32.92
N PRO A 421 31.01 23.16 -32.11
CA PRO A 421 31.31 22.76 -30.74
C PRO A 421 30.05 22.72 -29.85
N GLU A 422 29.03 23.54 -30.13
CA GLU A 422 27.79 23.49 -29.36
C GLU A 422 27.00 22.21 -29.64
N GLN A 423 27.00 21.74 -30.89
CA GLN A 423 26.34 20.49 -31.29
C GLN A 423 27.07 19.29 -30.71
N GLN A 424 28.40 19.28 -30.75
CA GLN A 424 29.23 18.23 -30.16
C GLN A 424 28.99 18.10 -28.65
N ASN A 425 29.08 19.23 -27.93
CA ASN A 425 28.86 19.27 -26.49
C ASN A 425 27.43 18.86 -26.11
N CYS A 426 26.44 19.25 -26.93
CA CYS A 426 25.07 18.82 -26.75
C CYS A 426 24.88 17.32 -26.98
N LEU A 427 25.53 16.74 -27.99
CA LEU A 427 25.46 15.31 -28.28
C LEU A 427 26.07 14.49 -27.15
N ALA A 428 27.24 14.91 -26.66
CA ALA A 428 27.90 14.26 -25.51
C ALA A 428 27.01 14.30 -24.26
N MET A 429 26.44 15.47 -23.94
CA MET A 429 25.50 15.60 -22.81
C MET A 429 24.25 14.75 -22.99
N LEU A 430 23.65 14.74 -24.18
CA LEU A 430 22.43 13.98 -24.47
C LEU A 430 22.66 12.48 -24.30
N ILE A 431 23.77 11.94 -24.82
CA ILE A 431 24.11 10.52 -24.66
C ILE A 431 24.41 10.20 -23.19
N PHE A 432 25.16 11.06 -22.50
CA PHE A 432 25.47 10.87 -21.08
C PHE A 432 24.21 10.84 -20.20
N VAL A 433 23.33 11.82 -20.34
CA VAL A 433 22.05 11.89 -19.61
C VAL A 433 21.15 10.70 -19.96
N SER A 434 21.10 10.31 -21.24
CA SER A 434 20.32 9.14 -21.68
C SER A 434 20.84 7.84 -21.08
N LEU A 435 22.16 7.65 -21.00
CA LEU A 435 22.77 6.48 -20.37
C LEU A 435 22.54 6.47 -18.85
N LEU A 436 22.64 7.62 -18.18
CA LEU A 436 22.34 7.73 -16.75
C LEU A 436 20.87 7.41 -16.45
N TRP A 437 19.93 7.88 -17.27
CA TRP A 437 18.52 7.54 -17.11
C TRP A 437 18.19 6.09 -17.49
N ALA A 438 18.84 5.53 -18.51
CA ALA A 438 18.60 4.15 -18.92
C ALA A 438 19.16 3.13 -17.94
N THR A 439 20.31 3.43 -17.32
CA THR A 439 20.97 2.55 -16.36
C THR A 439 20.50 2.77 -14.93
N GLU A 440 19.83 3.90 -14.65
CA GLU A 440 19.35 4.31 -13.31
C GLU A 440 20.42 4.21 -12.21
N VAL A 441 21.71 4.32 -12.57
CA VAL A 441 22.83 4.25 -11.61
C VAL A 441 22.79 5.40 -10.60
N ILE A 442 22.19 6.51 -11.01
CA ILE A 442 21.89 7.69 -10.19
C ILE A 442 20.37 7.92 -10.25
N PRO A 443 19.70 8.36 -9.17
CA PRO A 443 18.27 8.66 -9.20
C PRO A 443 17.89 9.61 -10.35
N LEU A 444 16.77 9.34 -11.02
CA LEU A 444 16.34 10.07 -12.22
C LEU A 444 16.28 11.60 -12.01
N PHE A 445 15.79 12.05 -10.86
CA PHE A 445 15.69 13.48 -10.55
C PHE A 445 17.06 14.14 -10.34
N VAL A 446 18.05 13.41 -9.82
CA VAL A 446 19.42 13.92 -9.64
C VAL A 446 20.08 14.10 -11.01
N THR A 447 19.89 13.14 -11.91
CA THR A 447 20.30 13.29 -13.31
C THR A 447 19.64 14.51 -13.96
N SER A 448 18.36 14.78 -13.67
CA SER A 448 17.68 15.98 -14.16
C SER A 448 18.20 17.29 -13.58
N LEU A 449 18.62 17.32 -12.31
CA LEU A 449 19.29 18.47 -11.70
C LEU A 449 20.70 18.70 -12.29
N LEU A 450 21.35 17.65 -12.78
CA LEU A 450 22.66 17.73 -13.42
C LEU A 450 22.59 18.40 -14.81
N ILE A 451 21.45 18.34 -15.50
CA ILE A 451 21.27 18.91 -16.85
C ILE A 451 21.59 20.42 -16.91
N PRO A 452 20.94 21.31 -16.14
CA PRO A 452 21.23 22.75 -16.22
C PRO A 452 22.70 23.04 -15.88
N PHE A 453 23.30 22.28 -14.96
CA PHE A 453 24.73 22.39 -14.65
C PHE A 453 25.61 22.06 -15.86
N LEU A 454 25.35 20.94 -16.56
CA LEU A 454 26.07 20.56 -17.78
C LEU A 454 25.84 21.54 -18.93
N VAL A 455 24.60 22.03 -19.10
CA VAL A 455 24.25 23.02 -20.14
C VAL A 455 25.08 24.29 -20.01
N VAL A 456 25.27 24.78 -18.78
CA VAL A 456 26.04 25.99 -18.49
C VAL A 456 27.55 25.73 -18.64
N LEU A 457 28.06 24.63 -18.07
CA LEU A 457 29.51 24.32 -18.12
C LEU A 457 29.99 24.04 -19.55
N LEU A 458 29.22 23.26 -20.30
CA LEU A 458 29.55 22.91 -21.67
C LEU A 458 29.18 24.02 -22.67
N ARG A 459 28.57 25.13 -22.21
CA ARG A 459 28.12 26.28 -23.00
C ARG A 459 27.37 25.86 -24.27
N ILE A 460 26.27 25.13 -24.09
CA ILE A 460 25.54 24.51 -25.21
C ILE A 460 24.61 25.50 -25.93
N MET A 461 24.01 26.43 -25.19
CA MET A 461 22.95 27.28 -25.73
C MET A 461 23.47 28.45 -26.57
N LYS A 462 22.65 28.86 -27.54
CA LYS A 462 22.89 29.97 -28.48
C LYS A 462 21.85 31.08 -28.27
N SER A 463 22.22 32.32 -28.61
CA SER A 463 21.31 33.47 -28.64
C SER A 463 20.13 33.20 -29.56
N GLU A 464 18.94 33.70 -29.21
CA GLU A 464 17.73 33.55 -30.02
C GLU A 464 17.74 34.48 -31.26
N GLU A 465 18.52 35.55 -31.24
CA GLU A 465 18.66 36.51 -32.35
C GLU A 465 19.80 36.16 -33.30
N LYS A 466 19.59 36.39 -34.61
CA LYS A 466 20.63 36.24 -35.63
C LYS A 466 21.62 37.42 -35.55
N PRO A 467 22.94 37.20 -35.54
CA PRO A 467 23.63 35.91 -35.69
C PRO A 467 23.62 35.07 -34.41
N TYR A 468 23.34 33.77 -34.55
CA TYR A 468 23.31 32.78 -33.46
C TYR A 468 24.70 32.63 -32.81
N LYS A 469 24.99 33.47 -31.81
CA LYS A 469 26.23 33.41 -31.02
C LYS A 469 26.07 32.48 -29.83
N ARG A 470 27.14 31.79 -29.47
CA ARG A 470 27.22 30.95 -28.26
C ARG A 470 27.08 31.83 -27.02
N LEU A 471 26.13 31.48 -26.14
CA LEU A 471 25.84 32.26 -24.93
C LEU A 471 26.98 32.16 -23.92
N GLY A 472 27.20 33.25 -23.18
CA GLY A 472 28.08 33.24 -22.01
C GLY A 472 27.49 32.41 -20.86
N PRO A 473 28.29 31.96 -19.87
CA PRO A 473 27.80 31.14 -18.76
C PRO A 473 26.64 31.80 -17.98
N LYS A 474 26.68 33.13 -17.79
CA LYS A 474 25.65 33.88 -17.06
C LYS A 474 24.31 33.90 -17.80
N GLU A 475 24.33 34.19 -19.09
CA GLU A 475 23.12 34.21 -19.94
C GLU A 475 22.55 32.81 -20.11
N ALA A 476 23.43 31.82 -20.32
CA ALA A 476 23.03 30.42 -20.37
C ALA A 476 22.39 29.96 -19.05
N THR A 477 22.84 30.45 -17.90
CA THR A 477 22.21 30.15 -16.61
C THR A 477 20.76 30.63 -16.59
N SER A 478 20.51 31.89 -16.97
CA SER A 478 19.15 32.45 -16.99
C SER A 478 18.24 31.69 -17.94
N ALA A 479 18.72 31.34 -19.14
CA ALA A 479 17.95 30.60 -20.13
C ALA A 479 17.69 29.13 -19.70
N ALA A 480 18.63 28.50 -19.00
CA ALA A 480 18.48 27.12 -18.53
C ALA A 480 17.42 27.04 -17.42
N PHE A 481 17.49 27.92 -16.43
CA PHE A 481 16.53 27.95 -15.33
C PHE A 481 15.15 28.47 -15.76
N SER A 482 15.05 29.41 -16.71
CA SER A 482 13.75 29.83 -17.25
C SER A 482 13.08 28.70 -18.03
N ALA A 483 13.84 27.88 -18.76
CA ALA A 483 13.32 26.70 -19.44
C ALA A 483 12.78 25.64 -18.48
N MET A 484 13.30 25.58 -17.24
CA MET A 484 12.83 24.62 -16.24
C MET A 484 11.43 24.95 -15.68
N TRP A 485 11.04 26.22 -15.64
CA TRP A 485 9.80 26.66 -14.99
C TRP A 485 8.79 27.22 -16.00
N THR A 486 8.03 26.32 -16.62
CA THR A 486 7.05 26.63 -17.67
C THR A 486 5.61 26.51 -17.18
N PRO A 487 4.61 27.07 -17.89
CA PRO A 487 3.19 26.87 -17.58
C PRO A 487 2.79 25.40 -17.46
N VAL A 488 3.49 24.52 -18.17
CA VAL A 488 3.25 23.08 -18.10
C VAL A 488 3.67 22.46 -16.76
N ILE A 489 4.72 22.99 -16.10
CA ILE A 489 5.06 22.59 -14.73
C ILE A 489 4.02 23.09 -13.73
N MET A 490 3.47 24.30 -13.95
CA MET A 490 2.34 24.78 -13.14
C MET A 490 1.09 23.91 -13.32
N LEU A 491 0.85 23.41 -14.54
CA LEU A 491 -0.22 22.46 -14.83
C LEU A 491 -0.06 21.15 -14.04
N LEU A 492 1.16 20.61 -13.98
CA LEU A 492 1.51 19.43 -13.19
C LEU A 492 1.22 19.66 -11.69
N LEU A 493 1.64 20.80 -11.14
CA LEU A 493 1.41 21.16 -9.74
C LEU A 493 -0.08 21.30 -9.41
N GLY A 494 -0.86 21.94 -10.27
CA GLY A 494 -2.32 22.03 -10.11
C GLY A 494 -3.00 20.65 -10.19
N GLY A 495 -2.55 19.79 -11.11
CA GLY A 495 -3.02 18.40 -11.20
C GLY A 495 -2.73 17.59 -9.94
N PHE A 496 -1.51 17.68 -9.40
CA PHE A 496 -1.15 17.03 -8.12
C PHE A 496 -1.95 17.57 -6.94
N THR A 497 -2.27 18.86 -6.95
CA THR A 497 -3.10 19.48 -5.91
C THR A 497 -4.52 18.93 -5.94
N ILE A 498 -5.13 18.81 -7.13
CA ILE A 498 -6.43 18.16 -7.31
C ILE A 498 -6.36 16.69 -6.86
N ALA A 499 -5.36 15.94 -7.31
CA ALA A 499 -5.17 14.54 -6.95
C ALA A 499 -5.03 14.34 -5.43
N ALA A 500 -4.24 15.20 -4.76
CA ALA A 500 -4.05 15.18 -3.32
C ALA A 500 -5.36 15.44 -2.58
N ALA A 501 -6.13 16.44 -2.99
CA ALA A 501 -7.44 16.74 -2.39
C ALA A 501 -8.44 15.59 -2.57
N LEU A 502 -8.53 15.02 -3.77
CA LEU A 502 -9.42 13.88 -4.06
C LEU A 502 -9.05 12.63 -3.25
N SER A 503 -7.76 12.41 -3.00
CA SER A 503 -7.27 11.28 -2.23
C SER A 503 -7.43 11.48 -0.72
N LYS A 504 -7.07 12.67 -0.18
CA LYS A 504 -7.13 12.96 1.27
C LYS A 504 -8.54 12.88 1.83
N TYR A 505 -9.54 13.29 1.04
CA TYR A 505 -10.96 13.26 1.43
C TYR A 505 -11.70 12.00 0.97
N ASP A 506 -10.98 10.96 0.54
CA ASP A 506 -11.49 9.67 0.07
C ASP A 506 -12.57 9.77 -1.03
N ILE A 507 -12.61 10.88 -1.79
CA ILE A 507 -13.59 11.10 -2.87
C ILE A 507 -13.36 10.07 -3.97
N ALA A 508 -12.10 9.89 -4.37
CA ALA A 508 -11.69 8.88 -5.34
C ALA A 508 -12.09 7.46 -4.91
N ARG A 509 -11.85 7.11 -3.63
CA ARG A 509 -12.22 5.81 -3.06
C ARG A 509 -13.74 5.61 -3.08
N ARG A 510 -14.52 6.62 -2.69
CA ARG A 510 -15.99 6.58 -2.71
C ARG A 510 -16.54 6.37 -4.12
N MET A 511 -16.02 7.11 -5.11
CA MET A 511 -16.40 6.96 -6.52
C MET A 511 -16.10 5.55 -7.04
N ALA A 512 -14.89 5.04 -6.75
CA ALA A 512 -14.48 3.69 -7.14
C ALA A 512 -15.38 2.61 -6.52
N MET A 513 -15.68 2.72 -5.22
CA MET A 513 -16.59 1.79 -4.52
C MET A 513 -18.01 1.84 -5.07
N PHE A 514 -18.51 3.03 -5.43
CA PHE A 514 -19.83 3.18 -6.06
C PHE A 514 -19.90 2.46 -7.40
N VAL A 515 -18.92 2.67 -8.28
CA VAL A 515 -18.86 1.99 -9.58
C VAL A 515 -18.71 0.47 -9.40
N LEU A 516 -17.86 0.05 -8.47
CA LEU A 516 -17.61 -1.37 -8.20
C LEU A 516 -18.82 -2.09 -7.59
N SER A 517 -19.63 -1.39 -6.79
CA SER A 517 -20.87 -1.94 -6.23
C SER A 517 -21.91 -2.31 -7.30
N LYS A 518 -21.80 -1.74 -8.51
CA LYS A 518 -22.66 -2.04 -9.67
C LYS A 518 -22.16 -3.20 -10.54
N ALA A 519 -20.99 -3.77 -10.27
CA ALA A 519 -20.39 -4.82 -11.11
C ALA A 519 -21.13 -6.18 -11.06
N GLY A 520 -22.00 -6.38 -10.06
CA GLY A 520 -22.70 -7.65 -9.84
C GLY A 520 -21.77 -8.76 -9.31
N SER A 521 -22.11 -10.02 -9.61
CA SER A 521 -21.41 -11.21 -9.10
C SER A 521 -20.58 -11.97 -10.13
N SER A 522 -20.60 -11.55 -11.40
CA SER A 522 -19.90 -12.28 -12.47
C SER A 522 -18.41 -11.88 -12.54
N PRO A 523 -17.46 -12.83 -12.47
CA PRO A 523 -16.02 -12.51 -12.46
C PRO A 523 -15.55 -11.72 -13.69
N ARG A 524 -16.15 -11.96 -14.87
CA ARG A 524 -15.81 -11.25 -16.11
C ARG A 524 -16.19 -9.77 -16.04
N VAL A 525 -17.37 -9.45 -15.51
CA VAL A 525 -17.82 -8.06 -15.35
C VAL A 525 -17.07 -7.40 -14.20
N VAL A 526 -16.84 -8.10 -13.08
CA VAL A 526 -16.04 -7.56 -11.97
C VAL A 526 -14.62 -7.21 -12.41
N LEU A 527 -13.98 -8.04 -13.25
CA LEU A 527 -12.69 -7.72 -13.86
C LEU A 527 -12.77 -6.43 -14.69
N LEU A 528 -13.74 -6.35 -15.61
CA LEU A 528 -13.91 -5.19 -16.49
C LEU A 528 -14.19 -3.91 -15.69
N THR A 529 -15.08 -3.96 -14.70
CA THR A 529 -15.40 -2.83 -13.84
C THR A 529 -14.18 -2.37 -13.07
N ASN A 530 -13.37 -3.27 -12.51
CA ASN A 530 -12.13 -2.88 -11.84
C ASN A 530 -11.09 -2.27 -12.79
N MET A 531 -11.01 -2.76 -14.03
CA MET A 531 -10.14 -2.17 -15.05
C MET A 531 -10.59 -0.74 -15.40
N PHE A 532 -11.88 -0.50 -15.61
CA PHE A 532 -12.39 0.85 -15.85
C PHE A 532 -12.22 1.78 -14.65
N VAL A 533 -12.44 1.29 -13.43
CA VAL A 533 -12.17 2.05 -12.20
C VAL A 533 -10.69 2.42 -12.12
N SER A 534 -9.78 1.48 -12.43
CA SER A 534 -8.34 1.72 -12.45
C SER A 534 -7.95 2.77 -13.49
N MET A 535 -8.48 2.67 -14.72
CA MET A 535 -8.27 3.66 -15.77
C MET A 535 -8.75 5.04 -15.34
N PHE A 536 -9.97 5.14 -14.83
CA PHE A 536 -10.58 6.41 -14.42
C PHE A 536 -9.80 7.05 -13.27
N LEU A 537 -9.43 6.29 -12.24
CA LEU A 537 -8.58 6.81 -11.17
C LEU A 537 -7.21 7.23 -11.69
N SER A 538 -6.59 6.44 -12.57
CA SER A 538 -5.28 6.77 -13.15
C SER A 538 -5.30 8.02 -14.03
N MET A 539 -6.43 8.33 -14.67
CA MET A 539 -6.62 9.53 -15.48
C MET A 539 -6.53 10.82 -14.64
N TRP A 540 -6.94 10.79 -13.38
CA TRP A 540 -7.07 11.99 -12.53
C TRP A 540 -6.06 12.09 -11.39
N ILE A 541 -5.57 10.96 -10.89
CA ILE A 541 -4.65 10.93 -9.74
C ILE A 541 -3.22 10.79 -10.26
N SER A 542 -2.83 9.57 -10.64
CA SER A 542 -1.59 9.28 -11.34
C SER A 542 -1.52 7.79 -11.67
N ASN A 543 -0.69 7.45 -12.65
CA ASN A 543 -0.30 6.08 -12.92
C ASN A 543 0.45 5.40 -11.74
N VAL A 544 0.97 6.13 -10.75
CA VAL A 544 1.66 5.54 -9.59
C VAL A 544 0.69 5.25 -8.45
N ALA A 545 -0.15 6.21 -8.07
CA ALA A 545 -1.00 6.10 -6.88
C ALA A 545 -2.29 5.28 -7.14
N SER A 546 -2.85 5.35 -8.34
CA SER A 546 -4.13 4.71 -8.66
C SER A 546 -4.12 3.19 -8.55
N PRO A 547 -3.11 2.44 -9.05
CA PRO A 547 -3.03 0.99 -8.83
C PRO A 547 -3.04 0.64 -7.34
N VAL A 548 -2.27 1.37 -6.51
CA VAL A 548 -2.18 1.13 -5.06
C VAL A 548 -3.55 1.30 -4.39
N LEU A 549 -4.30 2.35 -4.79
CA LEU A 549 -5.66 2.58 -4.32
C LEU A 549 -6.61 1.46 -4.77
N CYS A 550 -6.56 1.06 -6.04
CA CYS A 550 -7.35 -0.05 -6.57
C CYS A 550 -7.07 -1.35 -5.84
N TYR A 551 -5.80 -1.72 -5.64
CA TYR A 551 -5.40 -2.92 -4.90
C TYR A 551 -5.90 -2.87 -3.45
N SER A 552 -5.83 -1.71 -2.80
CA SER A 552 -6.36 -1.53 -1.45
C SER A 552 -7.88 -1.73 -1.38
N ILE A 553 -8.61 -1.32 -2.42
CA ILE A 553 -10.07 -1.49 -2.52
C ILE A 553 -10.44 -2.95 -2.79
N ILE A 554 -9.71 -3.65 -3.66
CA ILE A 554 -10.01 -5.04 -4.01
C ILE A 554 -9.41 -6.05 -3.03
N GLN A 555 -8.57 -5.62 -2.08
CA GLN A 555 -7.94 -6.51 -1.09
C GLN A 555 -8.95 -7.42 -0.34
N PRO A 556 -10.14 -6.95 0.09
CA PRO A 556 -11.15 -7.81 0.70
C PRO A 556 -11.68 -8.88 -0.27
N LEU A 557 -11.78 -8.56 -1.56
CA LEU A 557 -12.17 -9.52 -2.61
C LEU A 557 -11.07 -10.58 -2.80
N LEU A 558 -9.80 -10.16 -2.86
CA LEU A 558 -8.64 -11.03 -3.05
C LEU A 558 -8.44 -12.02 -1.89
N ARG A 559 -8.80 -11.64 -0.66
CA ARG A 559 -8.69 -12.51 0.53
C ARG A 559 -9.65 -13.68 0.55
N ASN A 560 -10.79 -13.55 -0.13
CA ASN A 560 -11.81 -14.60 -0.21
C ASN A 560 -11.54 -15.58 -1.36
N LEU A 561 -10.53 -15.32 -2.18
CA LEU A 561 -10.16 -16.16 -3.31
C LEU A 561 -9.02 -17.11 -2.91
N PRO A 562 -8.97 -18.33 -3.49
CA PRO A 562 -7.84 -19.23 -3.31
C PRO A 562 -6.51 -18.55 -3.69
N PRO A 563 -5.40 -18.86 -2.99
CA PRO A 563 -4.08 -18.24 -3.23
C PRO A 563 -3.59 -18.34 -4.68
N ASP A 564 -3.99 -19.39 -5.41
CA ASP A 564 -3.59 -19.66 -6.80
C ASP A 564 -4.72 -19.40 -7.82
N SER A 565 -5.72 -18.60 -7.46
CA SER A 565 -6.85 -18.32 -8.35
C SER A 565 -6.42 -17.55 -9.60
N ASN A 566 -6.73 -18.10 -10.78
CA ASN A 566 -6.55 -17.42 -12.06
C ASN A 566 -7.31 -16.08 -12.13
N PHE A 567 -8.43 -15.95 -11.41
CA PHE A 567 -9.16 -14.69 -11.33
C PHE A 567 -8.38 -13.63 -10.53
N ALA A 568 -7.72 -14.01 -9.43
CA ALA A 568 -6.87 -13.08 -8.67
C ALA A 568 -5.70 -12.58 -9.53
N LYS A 569 -5.05 -13.47 -10.28
CA LYS A 569 -3.98 -13.11 -11.25
C LYS A 569 -4.48 -12.17 -12.33
N ALA A 570 -5.63 -12.48 -12.96
CA ALA A 570 -6.25 -11.65 -13.98
C ALA A 570 -6.65 -10.27 -13.45
N LEU A 571 -7.17 -10.20 -12.22
CA LEU A 571 -7.59 -8.96 -11.58
C LEU A 571 -6.40 -8.06 -11.25
N VAL A 572 -5.34 -8.61 -10.63
CA VAL A 572 -4.14 -7.84 -10.28
C VAL A 572 -3.45 -7.31 -11.53
N LEU A 573 -3.28 -8.16 -12.56
CA LEU A 573 -2.67 -7.78 -13.83
C LEU A 573 -3.55 -6.78 -14.61
N GLY A 574 -4.86 -7.01 -14.65
CA GLY A 574 -5.81 -6.14 -15.34
C GLY A 574 -5.83 -4.72 -14.79
N ILE A 575 -5.78 -4.56 -13.46
CA ILE A 575 -5.68 -3.24 -12.82
C ILE A 575 -4.40 -2.51 -13.24
N ALA A 576 -3.25 -3.19 -13.31
CA ALA A 576 -1.99 -2.58 -13.71
C ALA A 576 -1.99 -2.15 -15.19
N LEU A 577 -2.41 -3.04 -16.09
CA LEU A 577 -2.49 -2.71 -17.51
C LEU A 577 -3.49 -1.58 -17.76
N ALA A 578 -4.64 -1.60 -17.08
CA ALA A 578 -5.63 -0.53 -17.19
C ALA A 578 -5.15 0.81 -16.60
N ALA A 579 -4.31 0.80 -15.57
CA ALA A 579 -3.70 2.02 -15.04
C ALA A 579 -2.68 2.61 -16.01
N ASN A 580 -1.84 1.79 -16.66
CA ASN A 580 -0.92 2.29 -17.71
C ASN A 580 -1.69 2.96 -18.87
N VAL A 581 -2.74 2.29 -19.35
CA VAL A 581 -3.62 2.85 -20.40
C VAL A 581 -4.34 4.11 -19.89
N GLY A 582 -4.87 4.10 -18.67
CA GLY A 582 -5.48 5.29 -18.05
C GLY A 582 -4.49 6.45 -17.85
N GLY A 583 -3.21 6.14 -17.68
CA GLY A 583 -2.11 7.10 -17.68
C GLY A 583 -1.96 7.88 -19.00
N ALA A 584 -2.48 7.36 -20.12
CA ALA A 584 -2.49 8.03 -21.42
C ALA A 584 -3.76 8.86 -21.67
N ALA A 585 -4.81 8.66 -20.86
CA ALA A 585 -6.15 9.20 -21.09
C ALA A 585 -6.28 10.71 -20.81
N SER A 586 -5.40 11.28 -19.97
CA SER A 586 -5.43 12.69 -19.61
C SER A 586 -4.06 13.32 -19.71
N PRO A 587 -3.95 14.60 -20.11
CA PRO A 587 -2.66 15.28 -20.20
C PRO A 587 -1.90 15.33 -18.87
N ILE A 588 -2.59 15.35 -17.73
CA ILE A 588 -1.96 15.40 -16.39
C ILE A 588 -1.73 14.03 -15.76
N ALA A 589 -2.28 12.96 -16.33
CA ALA A 589 -2.27 11.64 -15.71
C ALA A 589 -0.87 11.07 -15.54
N SER A 590 0.03 11.38 -16.49
CA SER A 590 1.40 10.89 -16.48
C SER A 590 2.40 11.93 -17.00
N PRO A 591 3.66 11.90 -16.53
CA PRO A 591 4.67 12.89 -16.91
C PRO A 591 4.97 12.92 -18.42
N GLN A 592 4.92 11.78 -19.11
CA GLN A 592 5.17 11.70 -20.55
C GLN A 592 4.16 12.50 -21.39
N ASN A 593 2.89 12.63 -20.95
CA ASN A 593 1.88 13.39 -21.68
C ASN A 593 2.13 14.89 -21.56
N ILE A 594 2.62 15.30 -20.39
CA ILE A 594 3.02 16.67 -20.09
C ILE A 594 4.22 17.08 -20.95
N ILE A 595 5.21 16.18 -21.07
CA ILE A 595 6.35 16.37 -21.96
C ILE A 595 5.88 16.45 -23.43
N ALA A 596 4.84 15.70 -23.80
CA ALA A 596 4.26 15.76 -25.14
C ALA A 596 3.63 17.13 -25.43
N LEU A 597 2.83 17.67 -24.50
CA LEU A 597 2.25 19.01 -24.62
C LEU A 597 3.30 20.10 -24.85
N GLN A 598 4.48 19.97 -24.21
CA GLN A 598 5.58 20.92 -24.38
C GLN A 598 6.23 20.85 -25.77
N ASN A 599 6.17 19.67 -26.40
CA ASN A 599 6.74 19.46 -27.72
C ASN A 599 5.72 19.73 -28.84
N MET A 600 4.49 20.14 -28.54
CA MET A 600 3.45 20.48 -29.51
C MET A 600 3.27 21.99 -29.65
N HIS A 601 3.32 22.51 -30.89
CA HIS A 601 3.09 23.94 -31.17
C HIS A 601 2.20 24.09 -32.41
N PRO A 602 1.06 24.81 -32.32
CA PRO A 602 0.44 25.33 -31.10
C PRO A 602 0.08 24.21 -30.11
N SER A 603 0.01 24.54 -28.81
CA SER A 603 -0.35 23.58 -27.77
C SER A 603 -1.79 23.10 -27.95
N ILE A 604 -2.02 21.79 -27.86
CA ILE A 604 -3.34 21.21 -28.08
C ILE A 604 -4.26 21.46 -26.88
N SER A 605 -5.55 21.69 -27.16
CA SER A 605 -6.55 21.81 -26.09
C SER A 605 -6.78 20.47 -25.39
N TRP A 606 -7.18 20.52 -24.12
CA TRP A 606 -7.60 19.33 -23.37
C TRP A 606 -8.77 18.60 -24.03
N GLY A 607 -9.70 19.35 -24.63
CA GLY A 607 -10.82 18.79 -25.39
C GLY A 607 -10.34 17.94 -26.56
N THR A 608 -9.37 18.44 -27.33
CA THR A 608 -8.73 17.72 -28.44
C THR A 608 -8.00 16.48 -27.91
N TRP A 609 -7.28 16.59 -26.79
CA TRP A 609 -6.61 15.44 -26.17
C TRP A 609 -7.62 14.35 -25.80
N PHE A 610 -8.73 14.70 -25.15
CA PHE A 610 -9.75 13.74 -24.74
C PHE A 610 -10.50 13.12 -25.91
N PHE A 611 -10.77 13.90 -26.96
CA PHE A 611 -11.42 13.41 -28.18
C PHE A 611 -10.65 12.24 -28.80
N VAL A 612 -9.31 12.30 -28.79
CA VAL A 612 -8.46 11.24 -29.31
C VAL A 612 -8.19 10.15 -28.27
N SER A 613 -7.75 10.53 -27.08
CA SER A 613 -7.22 9.58 -26.07
C SER A 613 -8.31 8.72 -25.41
N LEU A 614 -9.52 9.25 -25.14
CA LEU A 614 -10.56 8.46 -24.47
C LEU A 614 -11.05 7.28 -25.31
N PRO A 615 -11.42 7.44 -26.60
CA PRO A 615 -11.80 6.30 -27.44
C PRO A 615 -10.69 5.26 -27.55
N VAL A 616 -9.45 5.70 -27.76
CA VAL A 616 -8.26 4.84 -27.85
C VAL A 616 -8.07 4.04 -26.57
N CYS A 617 -8.16 4.67 -25.40
CA CYS A 617 -7.98 4.01 -24.11
C CYS A 617 -9.12 3.02 -23.80
N ILE A 618 -10.38 3.40 -24.06
CA ILE A 618 -11.55 2.55 -23.83
C ILE A 618 -11.45 1.27 -24.68
N ILE A 619 -11.16 1.41 -25.97
CA ILE A 619 -11.05 0.26 -26.88
C ILE A 619 -9.84 -0.60 -26.50
N SER A 620 -8.70 0.00 -26.15
CA SER A 620 -7.53 -0.73 -25.66
C SER A 620 -7.85 -1.55 -24.41
N ILE A 621 -8.60 -1.00 -23.45
CA ILE A 621 -9.03 -1.73 -22.25
C ILE A 621 -9.97 -2.88 -22.57
N LEU A 622 -10.93 -2.69 -23.48
CA LEU A 622 -11.84 -3.75 -23.90
C LEU A 622 -11.08 -4.92 -24.56
N LEU A 623 -10.08 -4.60 -25.39
CA LEU A 623 -9.20 -5.60 -26.00
C LEU A 623 -8.35 -6.34 -24.96
N ILE A 624 -7.73 -5.61 -24.03
CA ILE A 624 -6.93 -6.20 -22.95
C ILE A 624 -7.82 -7.06 -22.04
N TRP A 625 -9.03 -6.61 -21.73
CA TRP A 625 -10.00 -7.39 -20.97
C TRP A 625 -10.36 -8.70 -21.69
N GLY A 626 -10.65 -8.63 -22.99
CA GLY A 626 -10.91 -9.82 -23.82
C GLY A 626 -9.74 -10.81 -23.78
N LEU A 627 -8.50 -10.31 -23.91
CA LEU A 627 -7.28 -11.11 -23.77
C LEU A 627 -7.18 -11.78 -22.39
N LEU A 628 -7.44 -11.04 -21.32
CA LEU A 628 -7.35 -11.58 -19.95
C LEU A 628 -8.44 -12.62 -19.68
N VAL A 629 -9.66 -12.39 -20.16
CA VAL A 629 -10.77 -13.36 -20.05
C VAL A 629 -10.44 -14.64 -20.82
N PHE A 630 -9.93 -14.52 -22.04
CA PHE A 630 -9.52 -15.66 -22.87
C PHE A 630 -8.33 -16.41 -22.27
N THR A 631 -7.37 -15.71 -21.68
CA THR A 631 -6.13 -16.35 -21.21
C THR A 631 -6.28 -16.98 -19.83
N PHE A 632 -6.96 -16.30 -18.89
CA PHE A 632 -7.07 -16.76 -17.50
C PHE A 632 -8.38 -17.49 -17.20
N HIS A 633 -9.40 -17.42 -18.07
CA HIS A 633 -10.71 -18.07 -17.87
C HIS A 633 -11.30 -17.84 -16.46
N PRO A 634 -11.57 -16.58 -16.06
CA PRO A 634 -11.92 -16.23 -14.67
C PRO A 634 -13.27 -16.78 -14.15
N GLY A 635 -14.03 -17.53 -14.95
CA GLY A 635 -15.40 -17.96 -14.64
C GLY A 635 -15.57 -19.34 -14.00
N ARG A 636 -14.52 -20.13 -13.80
CA ARG A 636 -14.64 -21.48 -13.20
C ARG A 636 -14.58 -21.39 -11.67
N GLY A 637 -15.73 -21.57 -11.00
CA GLY A 637 -15.81 -21.96 -9.58
C GLY A 637 -15.69 -20.84 -8.54
N THR A 638 -15.85 -19.56 -8.89
CA THR A 638 -15.80 -18.45 -7.93
C THR A 638 -17.10 -17.65 -7.89
N THR A 639 -17.86 -17.79 -6.81
CA THR A 639 -19.01 -16.91 -6.51
C THR A 639 -18.49 -15.69 -5.76
N LEU A 640 -18.55 -14.51 -6.40
CA LEU A 640 -18.10 -13.27 -5.77
C LEU A 640 -19.23 -12.65 -4.97
N VAL A 641 -18.95 -12.30 -3.70
CA VAL A 641 -19.87 -11.50 -2.89
C VAL A 641 -19.75 -10.04 -3.35
N PRO A 642 -20.83 -9.40 -3.80
CA PRO A 642 -20.79 -8.02 -4.26
C PRO A 642 -20.37 -7.08 -3.13
N ILE A 643 -19.51 -6.12 -3.46
CA ILE A 643 -19.04 -5.10 -2.51
C ILE A 643 -20.21 -4.14 -2.23
N ARG A 644 -20.62 -4.04 -0.96
CA ARG A 644 -21.70 -3.14 -0.55
C ARG A 644 -21.25 -1.68 -0.72
N PRO A 645 -22.10 -0.81 -1.29
CA PRO A 645 -21.76 0.61 -1.42
C PRO A 645 -21.68 1.25 -0.04
N VAL A 646 -20.75 2.20 0.11
CA VAL A 646 -20.70 3.09 1.28
C VAL A 646 -21.89 4.04 1.16
N LYS A 647 -22.89 3.93 2.06
CA LYS A 647 -24.13 4.73 2.05
C LYS A 647 -24.00 6.07 2.80
N ASP A 648 -22.78 6.60 2.91
CA ASP A 648 -22.54 7.84 3.64
C ASP A 648 -22.83 9.06 2.75
N LYS A 649 -23.46 10.08 3.34
CA LYS A 649 -23.74 11.35 2.65
C LYS A 649 -22.42 12.07 2.30
N PHE A 650 -22.42 12.82 1.20
CA PHE A 650 -21.30 13.68 0.83
C PHE A 650 -21.16 14.82 1.83
N SER A 651 -19.97 14.99 2.39
CA SER A 651 -19.67 16.14 3.28
C SER A 651 -19.67 17.44 2.48
N GLY A 652 -20.01 18.57 3.12
CA GLY A 652 -19.94 19.90 2.49
C GLY A 652 -18.54 20.21 1.94
N VAL A 653 -17.48 19.74 2.62
CA VAL A 653 -16.09 19.88 2.15
C VAL A 653 -15.84 19.05 0.88
N GLN A 654 -16.40 17.83 0.80
CA GLN A 654 -16.26 16.99 -0.40
C GLN A 654 -17.00 17.58 -1.60
N TRP A 655 -18.14 18.24 -1.37
CA TRP A 655 -18.84 19.01 -2.40
C TRP A 655 -18.01 20.18 -2.90
N PHE A 656 -17.41 20.96 -1.99
CA PHE A 656 -16.52 22.05 -2.37
C PHE A 656 -15.34 21.55 -3.23
N ILE A 657 -14.65 20.49 -2.82
CA ILE A 657 -13.53 19.91 -3.59
C ILE A 657 -13.99 19.43 -4.97
N SER A 658 -15.15 18.77 -5.04
CA SER A 658 -15.70 18.25 -6.29
C SER A 658 -16.09 19.38 -7.26
N ILE A 659 -16.71 20.45 -6.75
CA ILE A 659 -17.08 21.64 -7.53
C ILE A 659 -15.83 22.33 -8.08
N VAL A 660 -14.85 22.63 -7.23
CA VAL A 660 -13.59 23.28 -7.64
C VAL A 660 -12.86 22.44 -8.69
N THR A 661 -12.82 21.12 -8.51
CA THR A 661 -12.21 20.20 -9.47
C THR A 661 -12.94 20.23 -10.82
N LEU A 662 -14.28 20.09 -10.81
CA LEU A 662 -15.08 20.09 -12.03
C LEU A 662 -15.01 21.44 -12.76
N SER A 663 -15.06 22.55 -12.02
CA SER A 663 -14.87 23.89 -12.58
C SER A 663 -13.49 24.04 -13.21
N THR A 664 -12.42 23.59 -12.54
CA THR A 664 -11.06 23.67 -13.11
C THR A 664 -10.94 22.88 -14.42
N ILE A 665 -11.53 21.68 -14.47
CA ILE A 665 -11.57 20.86 -15.70
C ILE A 665 -12.35 21.57 -16.81
N ALA A 666 -13.51 22.16 -16.49
CA ALA A 666 -14.29 22.93 -17.45
C ALA A 666 -13.52 24.13 -18.00
N LEU A 667 -12.78 24.85 -17.15
CA LEU A 667 -11.89 25.95 -17.55
C LEU A 667 -10.75 25.46 -18.46
N TRP A 668 -10.14 24.30 -18.19
CA TRP A 668 -9.12 23.72 -19.07
C TRP A 668 -9.67 23.33 -20.43
N CYS A 669 -10.87 22.73 -20.49
CA CYS A 669 -11.55 22.40 -21.74
C CYS A 669 -11.91 23.66 -22.55
N GLY A 670 -12.28 24.75 -21.88
CA GLY A 670 -12.60 26.05 -22.48
C GLY A 670 -11.41 27.00 -22.69
N SER A 671 -10.18 26.54 -22.44
CA SER A 671 -8.98 27.40 -22.42
C SER A 671 -8.77 28.25 -23.68
N HIS A 672 -9.06 27.70 -24.88
CA HIS A 672 -8.92 28.42 -26.14
C HIS A 672 -9.86 29.65 -26.26
N GLN A 673 -11.02 29.64 -25.62
CA GLN A 673 -11.93 30.80 -25.61
C GLN A 673 -11.52 31.85 -24.56
N LEU A 674 -10.78 31.40 -23.55
CA LEU A 674 -10.44 32.16 -22.35
C LEU A 674 -8.98 32.63 -22.32
N GLU A 675 -8.22 32.40 -23.40
CA GLU A 675 -6.82 32.79 -23.54
C GLU A 675 -6.61 34.30 -23.31
N HIS A 676 -7.56 35.13 -23.74
CA HIS A 676 -7.51 36.59 -23.54
C HIS A 676 -7.62 37.03 -22.07
N VAL A 677 -8.17 36.19 -21.18
CA VAL A 677 -8.35 36.51 -19.75
C VAL A 677 -7.29 35.83 -18.90
N PHE A 678 -7.07 34.53 -19.12
CA PHE A 678 -6.22 33.70 -18.26
C PHE A 678 -4.83 33.43 -18.84
N GLY A 679 -4.59 33.75 -20.11
CA GLY A 679 -3.36 33.41 -20.82
C GLY A 679 -3.23 31.90 -21.02
N ASP A 680 -2.12 31.32 -20.58
CA ASP A 680 -1.81 29.90 -20.71
C ASP A 680 -2.58 29.03 -19.69
N MET A 681 -2.85 27.78 -20.05
CA MET A 681 -3.49 26.76 -19.21
C MET A 681 -2.79 26.56 -17.85
N GLY A 682 -1.49 26.83 -17.76
CA GLY A 682 -0.74 26.77 -16.51
C GLY A 682 -1.23 27.75 -15.43
N VAL A 683 -1.82 28.89 -15.81
CA VAL A 683 -2.38 29.87 -14.85
C VAL A 683 -3.65 29.34 -14.21
N ILE A 684 -4.51 28.68 -15.00
CA ILE A 684 -5.75 28.04 -14.51
C ILE A 684 -5.43 26.99 -13.44
N ALA A 685 -4.28 26.31 -13.56
CA ALA A 685 -3.83 25.29 -12.60
C ALA A 685 -3.51 25.86 -11.20
N ILE A 686 -3.32 27.18 -11.07
CA ILE A 686 -3.08 27.85 -9.80
C ILE A 686 -4.37 27.99 -8.98
N ILE A 687 -5.53 28.03 -9.62
CA ILE A 687 -6.84 28.18 -8.97
C ILE A 687 -7.07 27.10 -7.88
N PRO A 688 -7.00 25.79 -8.17
CA PRO A 688 -7.18 24.77 -7.15
C PRO A 688 -6.08 24.81 -6.07
N MET A 689 -4.85 25.23 -6.40
CA MET A 689 -3.80 25.42 -5.40
C MET A 689 -4.19 26.50 -4.39
N VAL A 690 -4.57 27.68 -4.86
CA VAL A 690 -4.96 28.79 -3.98
C VAL A 690 -6.21 28.44 -3.18
N LEU A 691 -7.20 27.79 -3.81
CA LEU A 691 -8.45 27.43 -3.12
C LEU A 691 -8.23 26.33 -2.08
N PHE A 692 -7.49 25.26 -2.38
CA PHE A 692 -7.33 24.15 -1.44
C PHE A 692 -6.32 24.44 -0.32
N PHE A 693 -5.21 25.12 -0.61
CA PHE A 693 -4.26 25.53 0.44
C PHE A 693 -4.75 26.77 1.20
N GLY A 694 -5.41 27.71 0.51
CA GLY A 694 -5.93 28.93 1.15
C GLY A 694 -7.11 28.69 2.09
N THR A 695 -7.93 27.67 1.82
CA THR A 695 -9.03 27.27 2.73
C THR A 695 -8.59 26.32 3.84
N GLY A 696 -7.33 25.86 3.86
CA GLY A 696 -6.83 24.89 4.84
C GLY A 696 -7.30 23.45 4.62
N ILE A 697 -7.85 23.13 3.44
CA ILE A 697 -8.22 21.77 3.04
C ILE A 697 -6.94 20.91 2.86
N LEU A 698 -5.91 21.51 2.27
CA LEU A 698 -4.57 20.94 2.17
C LEU A 698 -3.60 21.69 3.09
N ASN A 699 -2.74 20.93 3.76
CA ASN A 699 -1.77 21.41 4.73
C ASN A 699 -0.35 21.42 4.12
N LYS A 700 0.60 22.05 4.81
CA LYS A 700 2.03 22.02 4.44
C LYS A 700 2.58 20.60 4.25
N GLU A 701 2.11 19.63 5.03
CA GLU A 701 2.51 18.23 4.89
C GLU A 701 2.05 17.63 3.55
N ASP A 702 0.86 17.98 3.08
CA ASP A 702 0.36 17.52 1.78
C ASP A 702 1.22 18.06 0.63
N PHE A 703 1.67 19.30 0.74
CA PHE A 703 2.60 19.92 -0.20
C PHE A 703 3.98 19.23 -0.21
N ASN A 704 4.49 18.85 0.97
CA ASN A 704 5.75 18.10 1.07
C ASN A 704 5.62 16.69 0.48
N ASN A 705 4.42 16.12 0.49
CA ASN A 705 4.13 14.79 -0.08
C ASN A 705 3.89 14.81 -1.60
N PHE A 706 3.98 15.97 -2.27
CA PHE A 706 3.93 16.03 -3.73
C PHE A 706 5.09 15.25 -4.36
N LEU A 707 4.88 14.77 -5.59
CA LEU A 707 5.89 13.99 -6.33
C LEU A 707 6.96 14.94 -6.92
N TRP A 708 7.73 15.60 -6.05
CA TRP A 708 8.80 16.54 -6.40
C TRP A 708 9.84 15.94 -7.35
N THR A 709 10.12 14.65 -7.20
CA THR A 709 10.96 13.87 -8.11
C THR A 709 10.50 13.97 -9.56
N ILE A 710 9.18 13.90 -9.80
CA ILE A 710 8.59 14.01 -11.15
C ILE A 710 8.65 15.43 -11.67
N ILE A 711 8.35 16.41 -10.80
CA ILE A 711 8.41 17.84 -11.16
C ILE A 711 9.83 18.22 -11.61
N ILE A 712 10.84 17.82 -10.83
CA ILE A 712 12.25 18.07 -11.15
C ILE A 712 12.67 17.30 -12.41
N LEU A 713 12.18 16.06 -12.59
CA LEU A 713 12.45 15.28 -13.79
C LEU A 713 11.92 15.97 -15.05
N ALA A 714 10.67 16.45 -15.01
CA ALA A 714 10.05 17.20 -16.10
C ALA A 714 10.77 18.54 -16.36
N ALA A 715 11.14 19.27 -15.31
CA ALA A 715 11.88 20.53 -15.41
C ALA A 715 13.28 20.35 -16.04
N GLY A 716 14.04 19.33 -15.61
CA GLY A 716 15.34 19.01 -16.22
C GLY A 716 15.19 18.53 -17.67
N GLY A 717 14.15 17.76 -17.96
CA GLY A 717 13.79 17.33 -19.31
C GLY A 717 13.46 18.49 -20.25
N LEU A 718 12.74 19.51 -19.77
CA LEU A 718 12.51 20.77 -20.47
C LEU A 718 13.80 21.52 -20.78
N CYS A 719 14.69 21.62 -19.79
CA CYS A 719 15.99 22.25 -19.95
C CYS A 719 16.82 21.54 -21.03
N LEU A 720 16.82 20.20 -21.01
CA LEU A 720 17.45 19.37 -22.04
C LEU A 720 16.84 19.64 -23.42
N GLY A 721 15.51 19.60 -23.55
CA GLY A 721 14.83 19.87 -24.82
C GLY A 721 15.17 21.24 -25.40
N LYS A 722 15.15 22.30 -24.57
CA LYS A 722 15.53 23.66 -25.00
C LYS A 722 17.02 23.74 -25.38
N ALA A 723 17.90 23.08 -24.64
CA ALA A 723 19.33 23.03 -24.96
C ALA A 723 19.61 22.32 -26.29
N VAL A 724 18.95 21.19 -26.54
CA VAL A 724 19.10 20.43 -27.79
C VAL A 724 18.58 21.23 -28.98
N THR A 725 17.42 21.87 -28.86
CA THR A 725 16.88 22.74 -29.92
C THR A 725 17.77 23.95 -30.17
N SER A 726 18.21 24.64 -29.10
CA SER A 726 19.07 25.83 -29.19
C SER A 726 20.46 25.53 -29.77
N SER A 727 21.03 24.35 -29.49
CA SER A 727 22.34 23.94 -30.02
C SER A 727 22.36 23.76 -31.55
N GLY A 728 21.19 23.52 -32.15
CA GLY A 728 21.03 23.13 -33.55
C GLY A 728 21.34 21.65 -33.82
N LEU A 729 21.52 20.82 -32.78
CA LEU A 729 21.76 19.38 -32.92
C LEU A 729 20.55 18.66 -33.53
N LEU A 730 19.34 18.98 -33.07
CA LEU A 730 18.09 18.39 -33.57
C LEU A 730 17.94 18.56 -35.08
N HIS A 731 18.26 19.75 -35.61
CA HIS A 731 18.17 20.01 -37.05
C HIS A 731 19.16 19.14 -37.85
N THR A 732 20.38 18.93 -37.35
CA THR A 732 21.36 18.07 -38.04
C THR A 732 20.95 16.59 -38.00
N ILE A 733 20.48 16.10 -36.86
CA ILE A 733 20.00 14.71 -36.73
C ILE A 733 18.75 14.50 -37.59
N ALA A 734 17.80 15.42 -37.53
CA ALA A 734 16.57 15.34 -38.31
C ALA A 734 16.87 15.31 -39.80
N ASN A 735 17.74 16.18 -40.33
CA ASN A 735 18.13 16.13 -41.75
C ASN A 735 18.73 14.77 -42.15
N GLY A 736 19.55 14.16 -41.28
CA GLY A 736 20.11 12.83 -41.53
C GLY A 736 19.07 11.71 -41.55
N ILE A 737 18.04 11.81 -40.69
CA ILE A 737 16.93 10.85 -40.65
C ILE A 737 15.95 11.10 -41.79
N THR A 738 15.57 12.35 -42.05
CA THR A 738 14.68 12.75 -43.15
C THR A 738 15.23 12.26 -44.48
N ALA A 739 16.54 12.39 -44.75
CA ALA A 739 17.17 11.84 -45.97
C ALA A 739 17.04 10.31 -46.12
N ARG A 740 16.78 9.58 -45.02
CA ARG A 740 16.53 8.12 -45.03
C ARG A 740 15.05 7.75 -45.06
N VAL A 741 14.19 8.72 -44.74
CA VAL A 741 12.76 8.54 -44.48
C VAL A 741 11.88 9.29 -45.49
N GLU A 742 12.47 10.11 -46.36
CA GLU A 742 11.80 10.95 -47.37
C GLU A 742 10.86 10.17 -48.30
N HIS A 743 11.11 8.88 -48.51
CA HIS A 743 10.26 8.01 -49.34
C HIS A 743 9.08 7.36 -48.58
N LEU A 744 8.97 7.54 -47.27
CA LEU A 744 7.91 6.95 -46.45
C LEU A 744 6.77 7.96 -46.25
N SER A 745 5.53 7.49 -46.39
CA SER A 745 4.35 8.29 -46.04
C SER A 745 4.31 8.60 -44.54
N LEU A 746 3.58 9.65 -44.14
CA LEU A 746 3.36 10.02 -42.73
C LEU A 746 2.99 8.81 -41.85
N TYR A 747 2.12 7.94 -42.37
CA TYR A 747 1.72 6.70 -41.71
C TYR A 747 2.87 5.68 -41.56
N GLY A 748 3.72 5.55 -42.59
CA GLY A 748 4.92 4.72 -42.54
C GLY A 748 5.92 5.21 -41.48
N VAL A 749 6.13 6.53 -41.40
CA VAL A 749 6.98 7.14 -40.37
C VAL A 749 6.43 6.88 -38.97
N LEU A 750 5.11 7.05 -38.79
CA LEU A 750 4.43 6.74 -37.53
C LEU A 750 4.63 5.28 -37.10
N ILE A 751 4.51 4.31 -38.01
CA ILE A 751 4.72 2.89 -37.70
C ILE A 751 6.16 2.63 -37.23
N VAL A 752 7.16 3.16 -37.95
CA VAL A 752 8.57 2.95 -37.60
C VAL A 752 8.88 3.51 -36.22
N PHE A 753 8.47 4.75 -35.94
CA PHE A 753 8.69 5.38 -34.64
C PHE A 753 7.89 4.72 -33.53
N SER A 754 6.63 4.33 -33.77
CA SER A 754 5.82 3.68 -32.75
C SER A 754 6.38 2.32 -32.32
N VAL A 755 6.92 1.52 -33.26
CA VAL A 755 7.60 0.25 -32.94
C VAL A 755 8.89 0.51 -32.16
N LEU A 756 9.70 1.48 -32.59
CA LEU A 756 10.93 1.86 -31.90
C LEU A 756 10.64 2.30 -30.45
N ILE A 757 9.64 3.16 -30.26
CA ILE A 757 9.22 3.64 -28.94
C ILE A 757 8.69 2.49 -28.09
N LEU A 758 7.88 1.60 -28.65
CA LEU A 758 7.31 0.48 -27.91
C LEU A 758 8.40 -0.42 -27.34
N ILE A 759 9.43 -0.73 -28.14
CA ILE A 759 10.58 -1.52 -27.70
C ILE A 759 11.37 -0.75 -26.65
N MET A 760 11.71 0.52 -26.92
CA MET A 760 12.54 1.31 -26.01
C MET A 760 11.87 1.54 -24.64
N ALA A 761 10.59 1.94 -24.64
CA ALA A 761 9.80 2.19 -23.44
C ALA A 761 9.43 0.90 -22.67
N THR A 762 9.71 -0.28 -23.24
CA THR A 762 9.59 -1.56 -22.52
C THR A 762 10.77 -1.78 -21.57
N PHE A 763 11.99 -1.38 -21.98
CA PHE A 763 13.21 -1.58 -21.19
C PHE A 763 13.56 -0.38 -20.30
N ILE A 764 13.14 0.81 -20.70
CA ILE A 764 13.40 2.07 -20.01
C ILE A 764 12.08 2.67 -19.49
N SER A 765 12.12 3.44 -18.41
CA SER A 765 10.96 4.17 -17.89
C SER A 765 10.25 5.01 -18.96
N HIS A 766 8.91 4.96 -19.00
CA HIS A 766 8.09 5.68 -19.97
C HIS A 766 8.36 7.19 -20.04
N THR A 767 8.65 7.80 -18.89
CA THR A 767 8.95 9.24 -18.82
C THR A 767 10.29 9.57 -19.47
N VAL A 768 11.31 8.74 -19.22
CA VAL A 768 12.63 8.89 -19.83
C VAL A 768 12.55 8.72 -21.34
N ALA A 769 11.82 7.68 -21.79
CA ALA A 769 11.63 7.42 -23.20
C ALA A 769 11.01 8.62 -23.94
N ALA A 770 10.00 9.25 -23.32
CA ALA A 770 9.36 10.45 -23.85
C ALA A 770 10.31 11.66 -23.93
N LEU A 771 11.15 11.88 -22.91
CA LEU A 771 12.13 12.98 -22.91
C LEU A 771 13.13 12.89 -24.05
N ILE A 772 13.53 11.69 -24.44
CA ILE A 772 14.52 11.46 -25.49
C ILE A 772 13.87 11.52 -26.88
N ILE A 773 12.74 10.84 -27.06
CA ILE A 773 12.18 10.61 -28.40
C ILE A 773 11.24 11.72 -28.87
N LEU A 774 10.45 12.34 -27.98
CA LEU A 774 9.44 13.32 -28.42
C LEU A 774 10.03 14.55 -29.12
N PRO A 775 11.13 15.18 -28.64
CA PRO A 775 11.75 16.29 -29.36
C PRO A 775 12.26 15.89 -30.75
N LEU A 776 12.78 14.67 -30.88
CA LEU A 776 13.29 14.13 -32.14
C LEU A 776 12.15 13.90 -33.14
N VAL A 777 11.08 13.23 -32.71
CA VAL A 777 9.89 12.95 -33.53
C VAL A 777 9.24 14.24 -34.01
N ARG A 778 9.16 15.25 -33.15
CA ARG A 778 8.67 16.57 -33.54
C ARG A 778 9.48 17.18 -34.67
N GLN A 779 10.81 17.21 -34.55
CA GLN A 779 11.68 17.84 -35.55
C GLN A 779 11.57 17.15 -36.91
N ILE A 780 11.44 15.82 -36.90
CA ILE A 780 11.20 15.03 -38.11
C ILE A 780 9.82 15.36 -38.70
N GLY A 781 8.79 15.46 -37.85
CA GLY A 781 7.44 15.87 -38.24
C GLY A 781 7.38 17.22 -38.94
N VAL A 782 8.18 18.19 -38.50
CA VAL A 782 8.30 19.52 -39.14
C VAL A 782 9.04 19.46 -40.47
N GLY A 783 9.96 18.51 -40.64
CA GLY A 783 10.79 18.36 -41.83
C GLY A 783 10.19 17.49 -42.95
N MET A 784 8.95 17.00 -42.80
CA MET A 784 8.26 16.20 -43.81
C MET A 784 7.46 17.06 -44.79
N GLU A 785 7.20 16.52 -45.99
CA GLU A 785 6.39 17.18 -47.03
C GLU A 785 4.96 17.49 -46.56
N ASP A 786 4.36 16.57 -45.79
CA ASP A 786 3.06 16.75 -45.09
C ASP A 786 3.28 16.96 -43.58
N PRO A 787 3.49 18.20 -43.11
CA PRO A 787 3.92 18.46 -41.74
C PRO A 787 2.80 18.26 -40.71
N HIS A 788 2.78 17.11 -40.05
CA HIS A 788 1.89 16.80 -38.92
C HIS A 788 2.70 16.44 -37.65
N PRO A 789 3.47 17.38 -37.09
CA PRO A 789 4.34 17.10 -35.94
C PRO A 789 3.55 16.80 -34.65
N ASN A 790 2.39 17.42 -34.44
CA ASN A 790 1.61 17.21 -33.22
C ASN A 790 0.98 15.81 -33.19
N LEU A 791 0.51 15.31 -34.33
CA LEU A 791 0.07 13.91 -34.49
C LEU A 791 1.16 12.92 -34.08
N LEU A 792 2.39 13.08 -34.59
CA LEU A 792 3.47 12.14 -34.28
C LEU A 792 3.90 12.21 -32.82
N VAL A 793 3.96 13.42 -32.24
CA VAL A 793 4.30 13.61 -30.82
C VAL A 793 3.20 13.01 -29.93
N MET A 794 1.92 13.21 -30.25
CA MET A 794 0.80 12.68 -29.48
C MET A 794 0.79 11.15 -29.53
N ALA A 795 0.89 10.57 -30.73
CA ALA A 795 0.95 9.12 -30.89
C ALA A 795 2.14 8.53 -30.14
N SER A 796 3.32 9.16 -30.22
CA SER A 796 4.52 8.75 -29.48
C SER A 796 4.33 8.77 -27.96
N ALA A 797 3.60 9.76 -27.43
CA ALA A 797 3.30 9.85 -26.00
C ALA A 797 2.31 8.77 -25.52
N LEU A 798 1.27 8.50 -26.32
CA LEU A 798 0.35 7.38 -26.07
C LEU A 798 1.12 6.05 -26.13
N MET A 799 2.03 5.91 -27.09
CA MET A 799 2.89 4.73 -27.26
C MET A 799 3.79 4.47 -26.06
N CYS A 800 4.42 5.51 -25.50
CA CYS A 800 5.22 5.40 -24.28
C CYS A 800 4.39 4.82 -23.13
N SER A 801 3.11 5.21 -23.00
CA SER A 801 2.24 4.78 -21.90
C SER A 801 1.75 3.33 -22.04
N VAL A 802 1.71 2.78 -23.26
CA VAL A 802 1.20 1.42 -23.51
C VAL A 802 2.31 0.35 -23.60
N ALA A 803 3.56 0.69 -23.29
CA ALA A 803 4.69 -0.24 -23.25
C ALA A 803 4.68 -1.10 -21.97
N MET A 804 3.76 -2.06 -21.88
CA MET A 804 3.41 -2.76 -20.64
C MET A 804 4.00 -4.19 -20.55
N ALA A 805 5.03 -4.49 -21.33
CA ALA A 805 5.55 -5.86 -21.47
C ALA A 805 6.33 -6.39 -20.26
N LEU A 806 6.99 -5.50 -19.50
CA LEU A 806 7.84 -5.89 -18.37
C LEU A 806 7.34 -5.31 -17.03
N PRO A 807 7.62 -5.97 -15.90
CA PRO A 807 7.36 -5.39 -14.57
C PRO A 807 8.11 -4.09 -14.31
N THR A 808 9.28 -3.93 -14.92
CA THR A 808 10.15 -2.75 -14.78
C THR A 808 9.75 -1.59 -15.69
N SER A 809 8.86 -1.80 -16.67
CA SER A 809 8.55 -0.76 -17.66
C SER A 809 7.75 0.41 -17.07
N GLY A 810 6.93 0.14 -16.05
CA GLY A 810 6.11 1.15 -15.41
C GLY A 810 5.72 0.83 -13.96
N PHE A 811 5.40 1.88 -13.20
CA PHE A 811 5.02 1.77 -11.78
C PHE A 811 3.80 0.88 -11.53
N PRO A 812 2.72 0.90 -12.33
CA PRO A 812 1.63 -0.07 -12.19
C PRO A 812 2.09 -1.52 -12.26
N ASN A 813 2.99 -1.83 -13.19
CA ASN A 813 3.49 -3.19 -13.40
C ASN A 813 4.35 -3.65 -12.22
N MET A 814 5.21 -2.76 -11.72
CA MET A 814 6.02 -3.00 -10.54
C MET A 814 5.16 -3.22 -9.29
N THR A 815 4.12 -2.40 -9.10
CA THR A 815 3.20 -2.54 -7.97
C THR A 815 2.46 -3.87 -8.04
N ALA A 816 2.00 -4.28 -9.22
CA ALA A 816 1.29 -5.53 -9.42
C ALA A 816 2.11 -6.76 -9.07
N ILE A 817 3.39 -6.81 -9.46
CA ILE A 817 4.28 -7.95 -9.16
C ILE A 817 4.67 -8.00 -7.68
N MET A 818 4.67 -6.86 -7.00
CA MET A 818 4.92 -6.76 -5.56
C MET A 818 3.69 -7.12 -4.71
N THR A 819 2.49 -7.21 -5.30
CA THR A 819 1.29 -7.60 -4.56
C THR A 819 1.36 -9.06 -4.13
N GLU A 820 1.27 -9.29 -2.81
CA GLU A 820 1.37 -10.60 -2.17
C GLU A 820 0.04 -11.04 -1.53
N VAL A 821 -0.17 -12.36 -1.50
CA VAL A 821 -1.27 -13.02 -0.79
C VAL A 821 -1.01 -12.86 0.72
N PRO A 822 -1.93 -12.25 1.49
CA PRO A 822 -1.70 -11.98 2.92
C PRO A 822 -1.46 -13.22 3.80
N GLN A 823 -2.00 -14.37 3.40
CA GLN A 823 -1.95 -15.62 4.18
C GLN A 823 -0.67 -16.43 3.94
N THR A 824 -0.13 -16.40 2.71
CA THR A 824 1.01 -17.24 2.30
C THR A 824 2.29 -16.44 2.06
N GLY A 825 2.21 -15.10 1.95
CA GLY A 825 3.35 -14.26 1.61
C GLY A 825 3.94 -14.53 0.21
N GLN A 826 3.18 -15.23 -0.64
CA GLN A 826 3.52 -15.50 -2.03
C GLN A 826 2.96 -14.41 -2.95
N ARG A 827 3.68 -14.09 -4.02
CA ARG A 827 3.27 -13.08 -5.01
C ARG A 827 2.11 -13.61 -5.86
N TYR A 828 1.12 -12.76 -6.14
CA TYR A 828 0.03 -13.13 -7.06
C TYR A 828 0.54 -13.35 -8.48
N LEU A 829 1.54 -12.56 -8.90
CA LEU A 829 2.08 -12.57 -10.26
C LEU A 829 3.56 -12.93 -10.28
N GLN A 830 3.95 -13.60 -11.37
CA GLN A 830 5.34 -13.88 -11.73
C GLN A 830 5.68 -13.08 -12.98
N VAL A 831 6.98 -12.84 -13.20
CA VAL A 831 7.49 -12.09 -14.38
C VAL A 831 7.00 -12.72 -15.69
N HIS A 832 6.92 -14.05 -15.76
CA HIS A 832 6.41 -14.77 -16.93
C HIS A 832 4.97 -14.35 -17.32
N HIS A 833 4.12 -13.98 -16.36
CA HIS A 833 2.77 -13.49 -16.67
C HIS A 833 2.79 -12.13 -17.39
N PHE A 834 3.78 -11.27 -17.11
CA PHE A 834 3.97 -10.01 -17.84
C PHE A 834 4.47 -10.25 -19.26
N PHE A 835 5.46 -11.14 -19.45
CA PHE A 835 5.91 -11.47 -20.81
C PHE A 835 4.77 -12.01 -21.68
N THR A 836 4.04 -12.99 -21.16
CA THR A 836 3.04 -13.71 -21.95
C THR A 836 1.74 -12.95 -22.18
N ARG A 837 1.35 -12.02 -21.30
CA ARG A 837 0.09 -11.25 -21.42
C ARG A 837 0.33 -9.75 -21.65
N GLY A 838 1.40 -9.19 -21.10
CA GLY A 838 1.80 -7.79 -21.27
C GLY A 838 2.32 -7.49 -22.67
N ILE A 839 3.10 -8.38 -23.30
CA ILE A 839 3.53 -8.18 -24.72
C ILE A 839 2.31 -8.11 -25.65
N PRO A 840 1.39 -9.10 -25.67
CA PRO A 840 0.26 -9.02 -26.58
C PRO A 840 -0.69 -7.87 -26.22
N ALA A 841 -0.89 -7.54 -24.93
CA ALA A 841 -1.65 -6.36 -24.53
C ALA A 841 -1.05 -5.06 -25.09
N SER A 842 0.27 -4.92 -25.07
CA SER A 842 0.98 -3.75 -25.61
C SER A 842 0.86 -3.68 -27.14
N LEU A 843 0.94 -4.83 -27.83
CA LEU A 843 0.74 -4.91 -29.29
C LEU A 843 -0.71 -4.59 -29.70
N MET A 844 -1.70 -5.04 -28.92
CA MET A 844 -3.10 -4.70 -29.17
C MET A 844 -3.34 -3.20 -28.98
N ALA A 845 -2.81 -2.60 -27.92
CA ALA A 845 -2.92 -1.16 -27.70
C ALA A 845 -2.17 -0.36 -28.77
N TRP A 846 -0.98 -0.81 -29.19
CA TRP A 846 -0.25 -0.25 -30.33
C TRP A 846 -1.10 -0.26 -31.61
N ALA A 847 -1.74 -1.39 -31.92
CA ALA A 847 -2.61 -1.51 -33.09
C ALA A 847 -3.78 -0.52 -33.03
N VAL A 848 -4.37 -0.27 -31.85
CA VAL A 848 -5.44 0.73 -31.68
C VAL A 848 -4.91 2.15 -31.87
N ILE A 849 -3.72 2.47 -31.35
CA ILE A 849 -3.12 3.81 -31.49
C ILE A 849 -2.80 4.10 -32.96
N ILE A 850 -2.18 3.17 -33.68
CA ILE A 850 -1.82 3.41 -35.09
C ILE A 850 -3.03 3.44 -36.02
N THR A 851 -4.14 2.77 -35.68
CA THR A 851 -5.34 2.73 -36.54
C THR A 851 -6.33 3.81 -36.13
N LEU A 852 -7.07 3.58 -35.05
CA LEU A 852 -8.09 4.50 -34.55
C LEU A 852 -7.47 5.81 -34.05
N GLY A 853 -6.35 5.73 -33.32
CA GLY A 853 -5.67 6.93 -32.84
C GLY A 853 -5.23 7.83 -33.99
N TYR A 854 -4.58 7.27 -35.01
CA TYR A 854 -4.21 8.00 -36.23
C TYR A 854 -5.41 8.64 -36.91
N ALA A 855 -6.51 7.89 -37.12
CA ALA A 855 -7.71 8.43 -37.75
C ALA A 855 -8.33 9.59 -36.95
N LEU A 856 -8.41 9.46 -35.63
CA LEU A 856 -8.94 10.52 -34.75
C LEU A 856 -8.02 11.74 -34.70
N MET A 857 -6.69 11.55 -34.70
CA MET A 857 -5.73 12.64 -34.74
C MET A 857 -5.81 13.41 -36.07
N TYR A 858 -5.94 12.69 -37.18
CA TYR A 858 -6.11 13.30 -38.50
C TYR A 858 -7.42 14.09 -38.60
N ILE A 859 -8.53 13.54 -38.08
CA ILE A 859 -9.83 14.24 -38.00
C ILE A 859 -9.76 15.48 -37.11
N ALA A 860 -8.97 15.42 -36.03
CA ALA A 860 -8.76 16.55 -35.13
C ALA A 860 -7.84 17.65 -35.71
N GLY A 861 -7.24 17.42 -36.88
CA GLY A 861 -6.33 18.38 -37.55
C GLY A 861 -4.97 18.52 -36.85
N LEU A 862 -4.47 17.43 -36.24
CA LEU A 862 -3.18 17.38 -35.53
C LEU A 862 -1.99 17.08 -36.43
#